data_AF-A0A8S1BPE1-F1
#
_entry.id   AF-A0A8S1BPE1-F1
#
_cell.length_a   1.000
_cell.length_b   1.000
_cell.length_c   1.000
_cell.angle_alpha   90.00
_cell.angle_beta   90.00
_cell.angle_gamma   90.00
#
_symmetry.space_group_name_H-M   'P 1'
#
loop_
_entity.id
_entity.type
_entity.pdbx_description
1 polymer ?
#
loop_
_entity_poly.entity_id
_entity_poly.type
_entity_poly.pdbx_seq_one_letter_code
_entity_poly.pdbx_strand_id
1 'polypeptide(L)'
;MRLAALFALLTVAAASELTQVDHVRQKFYNLEQELWVNVTDPQWRDAGLGGDVELTKAFAAFNEHVESIPRIKRITLKSWLWTKVSEKLVIIDGFYKNFMEFVMRQASPASVPSPVRDWLDMAETVLMDPRASVAQAVRKLHGYLEHADMFRSVLQDEDAEVCDLQLSAHQLIFDMYNTIALTEIKGYAMMQFSWMLLRIYGRGNFTQEASLTRQRYAERTGQTATAARAALASAKRDLYKCEPSVYNADTFAEVTRLLQGYIENEVDMNPDNTCKENCGYYTLAQNYGCYKDQYCVKQSRCNGRIIDCQFVDSDMWVCPASHYSSRRYEYIEYENGRVLGKGGKCDLGTTKVDSWWRWLFWHCSYCMCLCDDASYNSHRYFSLRPSVSDIVRNKVVTGIRLVKVGRVFHLKIHQGTLVERGFVESSEEVQVKAFDPSNADVKDGVDYHKLTYERRAIDLDELDSPSGYVLTGVRFQMIGAHLHFEIRSTPFNYTTGKLWPEKSQWISNDNTEGSTKPRSRMQLHKPDLPTRGDKILKIDSTHDQYIEFTHSDFDADAAQSTVPFIDVQPVVPSKASNSKGATLNSGAGVYHRGAPGSGGFIAVKLLTYDYSQHVKAEPPPDELLKEDEGFTTEISNKVEAN
;
A
#
# COMPACT_ATOMS: atom_id res chain seq x y z
N MET A 1 -46.29 21.67 15.65
CA MET A 1 -44.87 21.71 15.25
C MET A 1 -44.12 20.42 15.63
N ARG A 2 -44.64 19.23 15.31
CA ARG A 2 -43.98 17.92 15.55
C ARG A 2 -44.15 16.90 14.42
N LEU A 3 -44.61 17.35 13.24
CA LEU A 3 -44.74 16.51 12.03
C LEU A 3 -43.72 16.85 10.94
N ALA A 4 -43.09 18.03 10.99
CA ALA A 4 -42.04 18.41 10.03
C ALA A 4 -40.67 17.76 10.31
N ALA A 5 -40.43 17.27 11.53
CA ALA A 5 -39.18 16.60 11.90
C ALA A 5 -39.15 15.10 11.56
N LEU A 6 -40.31 14.48 11.34
CA LEU A 6 -40.42 13.06 10.94
C LEU A 6 -40.32 12.88 9.41
N PHE A 7 -40.63 13.90 8.61
CA PHE A 7 -40.40 13.88 7.16
C PHE A 7 -38.96 14.22 6.75
N ALA A 8 -38.15 14.79 7.65
CA ALA A 8 -36.72 14.98 7.44
C ALA A 8 -35.89 13.70 7.71
N LEU A 9 -36.52 12.64 8.20
CA LEU A 9 -35.90 11.33 8.48
C LEU A 9 -36.14 10.28 7.38
N LEU A 10 -36.78 10.64 6.26
CA LEU A 10 -37.08 9.73 5.15
C LEU A 10 -36.70 10.26 3.75
N THR A 11 -36.00 11.38 3.65
CA THR A 11 -35.43 11.87 2.37
C THR A 11 -34.03 12.46 2.50
N VAL A 12 -33.20 11.91 3.40
CA VAL A 12 -31.84 11.63 2.97
C VAL A 12 -31.98 10.36 2.16
N ALA A 13 -32.21 10.48 0.84
CA ALA A 13 -31.85 9.40 -0.04
C ALA A 13 -30.40 9.07 0.35
N ALA A 14 -30.19 7.92 1.02
CA ALA A 14 -28.87 7.45 1.32
C ALA A 14 -28.19 7.38 -0.04
N ALA A 15 -27.38 8.40 -0.36
CA ALA A 15 -26.67 8.45 -1.62
C ALA A 15 -25.87 7.15 -1.62
N SER A 16 -26.27 6.22 -2.49
CA SER A 16 -25.67 4.91 -2.51
C SER A 16 -24.18 5.14 -2.79
N GLU A 17 -23.34 4.83 -1.81
CA GLU A 17 -21.89 4.95 -1.92
C GLU A 17 -21.37 3.82 -2.82
N LEU A 18 -21.74 3.88 -4.10
CA LEU A 18 -21.41 2.92 -5.15
C LEU A 18 -20.02 3.20 -5.70
N THR A 19 -19.35 2.16 -6.18
CA THR A 19 -18.19 2.33 -7.07
C THR A 19 -18.57 3.18 -8.30
N GLN A 20 -17.58 3.74 -9.00
CA GLN A 20 -17.85 4.48 -10.24
C GLN A 20 -18.57 3.63 -11.29
N VAL A 21 -18.16 2.36 -11.42
CA VAL A 21 -18.75 1.41 -12.38
C VAL A 21 -20.19 1.07 -11.99
N ASP A 22 -20.44 0.83 -10.70
CA ASP A 22 -21.77 0.48 -10.21
C ASP A 22 -22.75 1.66 -10.29
N HIS A 23 -22.25 2.88 -10.11
CA HIS A 23 -23.04 4.09 -10.35
C HIS A 23 -23.44 4.25 -11.83
N VAL A 24 -22.53 3.95 -12.76
CA VAL A 24 -22.86 3.94 -14.20
C VAL A 24 -23.87 2.83 -14.52
N ARG A 25 -23.78 1.66 -13.86
CA ARG A 25 -24.81 0.59 -13.97
C ARG A 25 -26.18 1.10 -13.55
N GLN A 26 -26.27 1.77 -12.39
CA GLN A 26 -27.53 2.31 -11.91
C GLN A 26 -28.12 3.36 -12.87
N LYS A 27 -27.29 4.25 -13.40
CA LYS A 27 -27.71 5.20 -14.44
C LYS A 27 -28.23 4.48 -15.69
N PHE A 28 -27.58 3.40 -16.10
CA PHE A 28 -28.05 2.62 -17.25
C PHE A 28 -29.41 1.96 -17.01
N TYR A 29 -29.67 1.41 -15.81
CA TYR A 29 -30.98 0.83 -15.50
C TYR A 29 -32.12 1.84 -15.60
N ASN A 30 -31.91 3.07 -15.14
CA ASN A 30 -32.89 4.13 -15.24
C ASN A 30 -33.12 4.53 -16.70
N LEU A 31 -32.03 4.75 -17.45
CA LEU A 31 -32.09 5.08 -18.88
C LEU A 31 -32.78 3.98 -19.69
N GLU A 32 -32.46 2.71 -19.42
CA GLU A 32 -33.07 1.56 -20.07
C GLU A 32 -34.60 1.57 -19.91
N GLN A 33 -35.09 1.82 -18.70
CA GLN A 33 -36.52 1.84 -18.41
C GLN A 33 -37.24 2.97 -19.15
N GLU A 34 -36.67 4.18 -19.14
CA GLU A 34 -37.19 5.33 -19.88
C GLU A 34 -37.25 5.05 -21.39
N LEU A 35 -36.18 4.45 -21.95
CA LEU A 35 -36.12 4.11 -23.36
C LEU A 35 -37.14 3.05 -23.76
N TRP A 36 -37.37 2.02 -22.93
CA TRP A 36 -38.39 1.00 -23.23
C TRP A 36 -39.81 1.57 -23.21
N VAL A 37 -40.12 2.53 -22.35
CA VAL A 37 -41.41 3.25 -22.37
C VAL A 37 -41.60 3.95 -23.71
N ASN A 38 -40.57 4.67 -24.18
CA ASN A 38 -40.63 5.38 -25.47
C ASN A 38 -40.74 4.42 -26.65
N VAL A 39 -39.91 3.37 -26.69
CA VAL A 39 -39.86 2.40 -27.80
C VAL A 39 -41.12 1.51 -27.87
N THR A 40 -41.88 1.42 -26.79
CA THR A 40 -43.18 0.72 -26.79
C THR A 40 -44.35 1.61 -27.21
N ASP A 41 -44.19 2.94 -27.19
CA ASP A 41 -45.20 3.89 -27.66
C ASP A 41 -45.30 3.89 -29.21
N PRO A 42 -46.47 3.55 -29.78
CA PRO A 42 -46.70 3.60 -31.22
C PRO A 42 -46.44 4.96 -31.86
N GLN A 43 -46.65 6.07 -31.13
CA GLN A 43 -46.37 7.42 -31.65
C GLN A 43 -44.88 7.62 -31.88
N TRP A 44 -44.03 7.04 -31.03
CA TRP A 44 -42.58 7.12 -31.18
C TRP A 44 -42.05 6.31 -32.37
N ARG A 45 -42.76 5.24 -32.73
CA ARG A 45 -42.46 4.39 -33.89
C ARG A 45 -42.97 4.97 -35.21
N ASP A 46 -44.19 5.51 -35.22
CA ASP A 46 -44.94 5.81 -36.44
C ASP A 46 -44.93 7.31 -36.82
N ALA A 47 -44.45 8.22 -35.95
CA ALA A 47 -44.49 9.67 -36.18
C ALA A 47 -43.42 10.24 -37.14
N GLY A 48 -42.60 9.41 -37.80
CA GLY A 48 -41.54 9.90 -38.70
C GLY A 48 -40.45 10.74 -38.00
N LEU A 49 -40.42 10.73 -36.67
CA LEU A 49 -39.53 11.52 -35.81
C LEU A 49 -38.12 10.90 -35.61
N GLY A 50 -37.81 9.78 -36.28
CA GLY A 50 -36.51 9.13 -36.16
C GLY A 50 -36.26 8.58 -34.75
N GLY A 51 -37.13 7.68 -34.27
CA GLY A 51 -36.93 7.00 -32.97
C GLY A 51 -35.58 6.27 -32.87
N ASP A 52 -35.04 5.81 -34.01
CA ASP A 52 -33.66 5.35 -34.14
C ASP A 52 -32.63 6.44 -33.82
N VAL A 53 -32.85 7.67 -34.29
CA VAL A 53 -32.00 8.84 -34.00
C VAL A 53 -32.03 9.22 -32.52
N GLU A 54 -33.22 9.32 -31.91
CA GLU A 54 -33.35 9.65 -30.48
C GLU A 54 -32.76 8.56 -29.57
N LEU A 55 -33.00 7.29 -29.93
CA LEU A 55 -32.37 6.15 -29.26
C LEU A 55 -30.83 6.27 -29.33
N THR A 56 -30.29 6.57 -30.52
CA THR A 56 -28.85 6.76 -30.75
C THR A 56 -28.27 7.91 -29.92
N LYS A 57 -28.96 9.05 -29.83
CA LYS A 57 -28.54 10.19 -28.98
C LYS A 57 -28.48 9.78 -27.50
N ALA A 58 -29.47 9.03 -27.02
CA ALA A 58 -29.49 8.55 -25.64
C ALA A 58 -28.30 7.63 -25.33
N PHE A 59 -27.94 6.73 -26.26
CA PHE A 59 -26.77 5.86 -26.09
C PHE A 59 -25.44 6.61 -26.20
N ALA A 60 -25.36 7.60 -27.08
CA ALA A 60 -24.20 8.49 -27.17
C ALA A 60 -23.96 9.23 -25.85
N ALA A 61 -25.03 9.79 -25.24
CA ALA A 61 -24.97 10.44 -23.93
C ALA A 61 -24.58 9.45 -22.82
N PHE A 62 -25.11 8.23 -22.83
CA PHE A 62 -24.69 7.19 -21.89
C PHE A 62 -23.20 6.85 -22.00
N ASN A 63 -22.66 6.81 -23.22
CA ASN A 63 -21.24 6.55 -23.43
C ASN A 63 -20.34 7.64 -22.81
N GLU A 64 -20.80 8.88 -22.67
CA GLU A 64 -20.05 9.92 -21.94
C GLU A 64 -19.85 9.52 -20.47
N HIS A 65 -20.83 8.87 -19.85
CA HIS A 65 -20.68 8.31 -18.50
C HIS A 65 -19.72 7.12 -18.47
N VAL A 66 -19.74 6.25 -19.48
CA VAL A 66 -18.79 5.13 -19.58
C VAL A 66 -17.35 5.62 -19.76
N GLU A 67 -17.13 6.62 -20.61
CA GLU A 67 -15.80 7.21 -20.87
C GLU A 67 -15.31 8.11 -19.72
N SER A 68 -16.21 8.57 -18.84
CA SER A 68 -15.82 9.28 -17.61
C SER A 68 -15.12 8.38 -16.59
N ILE A 69 -15.30 7.05 -16.70
CA ILE A 69 -14.63 6.09 -15.82
C ILE A 69 -13.15 6.02 -16.21
N PRO A 70 -12.22 6.29 -15.27
CA PRO A 70 -10.79 6.20 -15.52
C PRO A 70 -10.39 4.81 -16.03
N ARG A 71 -9.64 4.79 -17.14
CA ARG A 71 -9.19 3.55 -17.76
C ARG A 71 -8.13 2.89 -16.89
N ILE A 72 -8.48 1.75 -16.28
CA ILE A 72 -7.54 0.90 -15.59
C ILE A 72 -6.71 0.15 -16.65
N LYS A 73 -5.37 0.20 -16.55
CA LYS A 73 -4.51 -0.64 -17.40
C LYS A 73 -4.88 -2.10 -17.13
N ARG A 74 -5.15 -2.85 -18.20
CA ARG A 74 -5.53 -4.27 -18.05
C ARG A 74 -4.46 -5.03 -17.31
N ILE A 75 -4.88 -5.73 -16.27
CA ILE A 75 -4.03 -6.57 -15.43
C ILE A 75 -3.58 -7.78 -16.25
N THR A 76 -2.29 -8.09 -16.21
CA THR A 76 -1.76 -9.33 -16.80
C THR A 76 -1.45 -10.31 -15.68
N LEU A 77 -2.37 -11.25 -15.43
CA LEU A 77 -2.16 -12.36 -14.50
C LEU A 77 -1.76 -13.62 -15.26
N LYS A 78 -0.93 -14.46 -14.65
CA LYS A 78 -0.52 -15.77 -15.20
C LYS A 78 -1.64 -16.83 -15.11
N SER A 79 -2.73 -16.54 -14.39
CA SER A 79 -3.88 -17.43 -14.26
C SER A 79 -4.52 -17.75 -15.61
N TRP A 80 -4.70 -19.05 -15.89
CA TRP A 80 -5.41 -19.52 -17.09
C TRP A 80 -6.84 -18.97 -17.14
N LEU A 81 -7.53 -18.96 -15.99
CA LEU A 81 -8.90 -18.48 -15.89
C LEU A 81 -8.99 -16.97 -16.20
N TRP A 82 -8.08 -16.16 -15.62
CA TRP A 82 -8.00 -14.73 -15.94
C TRP A 82 -7.70 -14.49 -17.41
N THR A 83 -6.84 -15.32 -18.03
CA THR A 83 -6.55 -15.24 -19.46
C THR A 83 -7.83 -15.47 -20.28
N LYS A 84 -8.62 -16.48 -19.94
CA LYS A 84 -9.88 -16.79 -20.64
C LYS A 84 -10.94 -15.71 -20.45
N VAL A 85 -11.05 -15.14 -19.25
CA VAL A 85 -11.92 -13.99 -19.02
C VAL A 85 -11.44 -12.78 -19.79
N SER A 86 -10.15 -12.45 -19.73
CA SER A 86 -9.55 -11.34 -20.48
C SER A 86 -9.80 -11.44 -21.98
N GLU A 87 -9.66 -12.63 -22.58
CA GLU A 87 -10.03 -12.86 -23.99
C GLU A 87 -11.48 -12.45 -24.30
N LYS A 88 -12.44 -12.77 -23.42
CA LYS A 88 -13.86 -12.39 -23.62
C LYS A 88 -14.10 -10.90 -23.38
N LEU A 89 -13.42 -10.31 -22.40
CA LEU A 89 -13.47 -8.87 -22.16
C LEU A 89 -12.96 -8.09 -23.39
N VAL A 90 -11.86 -8.56 -24.02
CA VAL A 90 -11.32 -7.98 -25.26
C VAL A 90 -12.36 -7.99 -26.39
N ILE A 91 -13.05 -9.11 -26.57
CA ILE A 91 -14.05 -9.26 -27.63
C ILE A 91 -15.20 -8.28 -27.41
N ILE A 92 -15.75 -8.21 -26.20
CA ILE A 92 -16.87 -7.32 -25.87
C ILE A 92 -16.46 -5.85 -26.04
N ASP A 93 -15.28 -5.45 -25.56
CA ASP A 93 -14.77 -4.09 -25.75
C ASP A 93 -14.54 -3.76 -27.24
N GLY A 94 -14.12 -4.75 -28.05
CA GLY A 94 -13.98 -4.59 -29.50
C GLY A 94 -15.32 -4.34 -30.19
N PHE A 95 -16.35 -5.12 -29.84
CA PHE A 95 -17.72 -4.88 -30.31
C PHE A 95 -18.22 -3.50 -29.87
N TYR A 96 -18.00 -3.14 -28.60
CA TYR A 96 -18.42 -1.85 -28.07
C TYR A 96 -17.77 -0.69 -28.82
N LYS A 97 -16.48 -0.79 -29.13
CA LYS A 97 -15.79 0.23 -29.92
C LYS A 97 -16.42 0.40 -31.30
N ASN A 98 -16.61 -0.69 -32.05
CA ASN A 98 -17.19 -0.63 -33.40
C ASN A 98 -18.65 -0.12 -33.36
N PHE A 99 -19.41 -0.56 -32.36
CA PHE A 99 -20.78 -0.12 -32.11
C PHE A 99 -20.83 1.38 -31.83
N MET A 100 -19.95 1.88 -30.95
CA MET A 100 -19.86 3.30 -30.62
C MET A 100 -19.41 4.15 -31.81
N GLU A 101 -18.49 3.67 -32.65
CA GLU A 101 -18.11 4.37 -33.88
C GLU A 101 -19.32 4.55 -34.82
N PHE A 102 -20.17 3.52 -34.94
CA PHE A 102 -21.41 3.62 -35.71
C PHE A 102 -22.42 4.58 -35.06
N VAL A 103 -22.71 4.42 -33.77
CA VAL A 103 -23.65 5.27 -33.01
C VAL A 103 -23.24 6.74 -33.07
N MET A 104 -21.96 7.07 -32.80
CA MET A 104 -21.48 8.45 -32.80
C MET A 104 -21.55 9.08 -34.19
N ARG A 105 -21.34 8.30 -35.26
CA ARG A 105 -21.52 8.77 -36.64
C ARG A 105 -22.97 9.16 -36.90
N GLN A 106 -23.94 8.47 -36.31
CA GLN A 106 -25.37 8.67 -36.53
C GLN A 106 -26.00 9.69 -35.58
N ALA A 107 -25.39 9.96 -34.42
CA ALA A 107 -25.84 10.98 -33.48
C ALA A 107 -25.46 12.42 -33.89
N SER A 108 -24.58 12.59 -34.89
CA SER A 108 -24.06 13.90 -35.29
C SER A 108 -25.13 14.75 -36.00
N PRO A 109 -25.31 16.04 -35.67
CA PRO A 109 -26.36 16.89 -36.24
C PRO A 109 -26.39 17.01 -37.77
N ALA A 110 -25.27 16.71 -38.44
CA ALA A 110 -25.12 16.77 -39.90
C ALA A 110 -24.94 15.38 -40.56
N SER A 111 -25.15 14.29 -39.83
CA SER A 111 -24.96 12.95 -40.37
C SER A 111 -26.06 12.56 -41.35
N VAL A 112 -25.67 11.94 -42.45
CA VAL A 112 -26.62 11.24 -43.34
C VAL A 112 -27.05 9.96 -42.63
N PRO A 113 -28.37 9.72 -42.45
CA PRO A 113 -28.87 8.50 -41.85
C PRO A 113 -28.38 7.26 -42.61
N SER A 114 -27.85 6.29 -41.87
CA SER A 114 -27.46 5.00 -42.41
C SER A 114 -28.70 4.27 -42.95
N PRO A 115 -28.57 3.50 -44.05
CA PRO A 115 -29.63 2.62 -44.51
C PRO A 115 -30.14 1.71 -43.39
N VAL A 116 -31.46 1.44 -43.37
CA VAL A 116 -32.10 0.53 -42.39
C VAL A 116 -31.38 -0.81 -42.29
N ARG A 117 -30.86 -1.32 -43.41
CA ARG A 117 -30.10 -2.57 -43.43
C ARG A 117 -28.86 -2.52 -42.54
N ASP A 118 -28.12 -1.42 -42.51
CA ASP A 118 -26.91 -1.30 -41.69
C ASP A 118 -27.26 -1.35 -40.19
N TRP A 119 -28.39 -0.75 -39.80
CA TRP A 119 -28.90 -0.81 -38.41
C TRP A 119 -29.30 -2.22 -38.00
N LEU A 120 -29.99 -2.93 -38.89
CA LEU A 120 -30.38 -4.32 -38.67
C LEU A 120 -29.14 -5.23 -38.60
N ASP A 121 -28.21 -5.09 -39.55
CA ASP A 121 -26.96 -5.87 -39.59
C ASP A 121 -26.14 -5.63 -38.30
N MET A 122 -26.08 -4.40 -37.80
CA MET A 122 -25.44 -4.09 -36.51
C MET A 122 -26.15 -4.78 -35.33
N ALA A 123 -27.47 -4.65 -35.22
CA ALA A 123 -28.24 -5.24 -34.12
C ALA A 123 -28.18 -6.78 -34.13
N GLU A 124 -28.29 -7.39 -35.31
CA GLU A 124 -28.15 -8.83 -35.51
C GLU A 124 -26.71 -9.29 -35.20
N THR A 125 -25.68 -8.49 -35.50
CA THR A 125 -24.29 -8.81 -35.14
C THR A 125 -24.10 -8.86 -33.62
N VAL A 126 -24.70 -7.92 -32.89
CA VAL A 126 -24.62 -7.88 -31.41
C VAL A 126 -25.34 -9.09 -30.78
N LEU A 127 -26.51 -9.45 -31.31
CA LEU A 127 -27.43 -10.42 -30.67
C LEU A 127 -27.29 -11.85 -31.20
N MET A 128 -27.21 -12.02 -32.52
CA MET A 128 -27.53 -13.27 -33.22
C MET A 128 -26.41 -13.83 -34.09
N ASP A 129 -25.29 -13.13 -34.29
CA ASP A 129 -24.19 -13.66 -35.13
C ASP A 129 -23.72 -15.04 -34.63
N PRO A 130 -23.85 -16.09 -35.46
CA PRO A 130 -23.57 -17.47 -35.05
C PRO A 130 -22.07 -17.77 -34.91
N ARG A 131 -21.20 -16.94 -35.51
CA ARG A 131 -19.74 -17.06 -35.43
C ARG A 131 -19.19 -16.31 -34.22
N ALA A 132 -19.63 -15.07 -34.00
CA ALA A 132 -19.23 -14.26 -32.86
C ALA A 132 -20.20 -13.10 -32.60
N SER A 133 -20.96 -13.15 -31.50
CA SER A 133 -21.83 -12.06 -31.04
C SER A 133 -21.49 -11.61 -29.62
N VAL A 134 -21.93 -10.40 -29.25
CA VAL A 134 -21.79 -9.89 -27.87
C VAL A 134 -22.52 -10.82 -26.90
N ALA A 135 -23.73 -11.26 -27.23
CA ALA A 135 -24.50 -12.19 -26.41
C ALA A 135 -23.73 -13.50 -26.15
N GLN A 136 -23.05 -14.04 -27.17
CA GLN A 136 -22.24 -15.24 -27.04
C GLN A 136 -20.98 -15.00 -26.19
N ALA A 137 -20.32 -13.85 -26.37
CA ALA A 137 -19.13 -13.48 -25.59
C ALA A 137 -19.46 -13.29 -24.10
N VAL A 138 -20.56 -12.59 -23.79
CA VAL A 138 -21.08 -12.40 -22.42
C VAL A 138 -21.49 -13.74 -21.80
N ARG A 139 -22.16 -14.62 -22.54
CA ARG A 139 -22.51 -15.97 -22.05
C ARG A 139 -21.27 -16.80 -21.71
N LYS A 140 -20.24 -16.76 -22.56
CA LYS A 140 -18.96 -17.45 -22.31
C LYS A 140 -18.22 -16.85 -21.11
N LEU A 141 -18.21 -15.51 -20.99
CA LEU A 141 -17.65 -14.81 -19.83
C LEU A 141 -18.33 -15.28 -18.54
N HIS A 142 -19.66 -15.32 -18.52
CA HIS A 142 -20.42 -15.82 -17.37
C HIS A 142 -20.05 -17.25 -16.99
N GLY A 143 -19.97 -18.16 -17.96
CA GLY A 143 -19.61 -19.55 -17.70
C GLY A 143 -18.25 -19.69 -16.99
N TYR A 144 -17.28 -18.82 -17.30
CA TYR A 144 -16.00 -18.78 -16.57
C TYR A 144 -16.12 -18.20 -15.16
N LEU A 145 -17.03 -17.25 -14.91
CA LEU A 145 -17.23 -16.62 -13.61
C LEU A 145 -18.07 -17.48 -12.65
N GLU A 146 -19.00 -18.28 -13.16
CA GLU A 146 -19.93 -19.10 -12.37
C GLU A 146 -19.24 -20.34 -11.75
N HIS A 147 -18.33 -20.97 -12.49
CA HIS A 147 -17.74 -22.25 -12.12
C HIS A 147 -16.41 -22.13 -11.37
N ALA A 148 -15.91 -20.92 -11.19
CA ALA A 148 -14.55 -20.73 -10.71
C ALA A 148 -14.44 -19.55 -9.75
N ASP A 149 -13.68 -19.78 -8.69
CA ASP A 149 -13.46 -18.80 -7.64
C ASP A 149 -12.31 -17.85 -7.98
N MET A 150 -12.49 -17.11 -9.07
CA MET A 150 -11.46 -16.26 -9.67
C MET A 150 -10.89 -15.25 -8.67
N PHE A 151 -11.75 -14.66 -7.85
CA PHE A 151 -11.32 -13.67 -6.88
C PHE A 151 -10.60 -14.32 -5.69
N ARG A 152 -10.97 -15.55 -5.28
CA ARG A 152 -10.23 -16.24 -4.22
C ARG A 152 -8.88 -16.80 -4.68
N SER A 153 -8.63 -17.02 -5.99
CA SER A 153 -7.29 -17.45 -6.42
C SER A 153 -6.21 -16.41 -6.12
N VAL A 154 -6.56 -15.12 -6.12
CA VAL A 154 -5.66 -14.02 -5.70
C VAL A 154 -5.20 -14.18 -4.25
N LEU A 155 -6.06 -14.73 -3.39
CA LEU A 155 -5.74 -14.97 -1.98
C LEU A 155 -4.72 -16.11 -1.78
N GLN A 156 -4.48 -16.92 -2.80
CA GLN A 156 -3.53 -18.04 -2.72
C GLN A 156 -2.10 -17.64 -3.12
N ASP A 157 -1.95 -16.60 -3.96
CA ASP A 157 -0.67 -16.15 -4.53
C ASP A 157 -0.29 -14.71 -4.08
N GLU A 158 -0.79 -14.27 -2.92
CA GLU A 158 -0.69 -12.88 -2.43
C GLU A 158 0.73 -12.29 -2.50
N ASP A 159 1.73 -13.00 -1.97
CA ASP A 159 3.11 -12.50 -1.89
C ASP A 159 3.72 -12.27 -3.29
N ALA A 160 3.44 -13.17 -4.22
CA ALA A 160 3.97 -13.09 -5.58
C ALA A 160 3.33 -11.92 -6.34
N GLU A 161 2.02 -11.71 -6.16
CA GLU A 161 1.28 -10.64 -6.84
C GLU A 161 1.64 -9.26 -6.30
N VAL A 162 1.86 -9.11 -4.98
CA VAL A 162 2.35 -7.85 -4.39
C VAL A 162 3.71 -7.47 -4.99
N CYS A 163 4.61 -8.43 -5.16
CA CYS A 163 5.93 -8.16 -5.73
C CYS A 163 5.89 -7.86 -7.24
N ASP A 164 5.22 -8.69 -8.03
CA ASP A 164 5.20 -8.58 -9.49
C ASP A 164 4.38 -7.37 -9.96
N LEU A 165 3.25 -7.09 -9.31
CA LEU A 165 2.29 -6.07 -9.74
C LEU A 165 2.39 -4.78 -8.93
N GLN A 166 3.04 -4.78 -7.75
CA GLN A 166 3.05 -3.65 -6.82
C GLN A 166 1.62 -3.17 -6.49
N LEU A 167 0.73 -4.13 -6.20
CA LEU A 167 -0.66 -3.94 -5.78
C LEU A 167 -0.94 -4.85 -4.59
N SER A 168 -1.70 -4.38 -3.61
CA SER A 168 -2.27 -5.27 -2.58
C SER A 168 -3.27 -6.24 -3.23
N ALA A 169 -3.45 -7.43 -2.66
CA ALA A 169 -4.44 -8.42 -3.08
C ALA A 169 -5.86 -7.81 -3.16
N HIS A 170 -6.22 -6.98 -2.17
CA HIS A 170 -7.50 -6.25 -2.14
C HIS A 170 -7.68 -5.34 -3.36
N GLN A 171 -6.69 -4.49 -3.67
CA GLN A 171 -6.72 -3.61 -4.84
C GLN A 171 -6.80 -4.40 -6.16
N LEU A 172 -6.11 -5.54 -6.26
CA LEU A 172 -6.14 -6.38 -7.44
C LEU A 172 -7.55 -6.95 -7.68
N ILE A 173 -8.18 -7.52 -6.64
CA ILE A 173 -9.56 -8.02 -6.70
C ILE A 173 -10.53 -6.90 -7.10
N PHE A 174 -10.37 -5.70 -6.51
CA PHE A 174 -11.20 -4.55 -6.82
C PHE A 174 -11.05 -4.10 -8.30
N ASP A 175 -9.84 -4.10 -8.81
CA ASP A 175 -9.57 -3.77 -10.22
C ASP A 175 -10.12 -4.81 -11.19
N MET A 176 -10.01 -6.10 -10.84
CA MET A 176 -10.61 -7.19 -11.60
C MET A 176 -12.13 -7.03 -11.67
N TYR A 177 -12.78 -6.77 -10.52
CA TYR A 177 -14.21 -6.54 -10.44
C TYR A 177 -14.64 -5.36 -11.33
N ASN A 178 -14.02 -4.18 -11.17
CA ASN A 178 -14.37 -3.00 -11.95
C ASN A 178 -14.17 -3.22 -13.46
N THR A 179 -13.13 -3.95 -13.85
CA THR A 179 -12.87 -4.28 -15.26
C THR A 179 -13.98 -5.18 -15.82
N ILE A 180 -14.34 -6.25 -15.11
CA ILE A 180 -15.42 -7.16 -15.51
C ILE A 180 -16.75 -6.41 -15.57
N ALA A 181 -17.10 -5.72 -14.49
CA ALA A 181 -18.35 -4.99 -14.35
C ALA A 181 -18.53 -3.93 -15.45
N LEU A 182 -17.49 -3.16 -15.79
CA LEU A 182 -17.56 -2.15 -16.84
C LEU A 182 -17.80 -2.77 -18.21
N THR A 183 -17.08 -3.85 -18.55
CA THR A 183 -17.26 -4.55 -19.81
C THR A 183 -18.63 -5.24 -19.89
N GLU A 184 -19.15 -5.75 -18.78
CA GLU A 184 -20.49 -6.32 -18.73
C GLU A 184 -21.58 -5.27 -18.95
N ILE A 185 -21.45 -4.06 -18.39
CA ILE A 185 -22.35 -2.94 -18.66
C ILE A 185 -22.36 -2.61 -20.15
N LYS A 186 -21.17 -2.51 -20.79
CA LYS A 186 -21.05 -2.27 -22.23
C LYS A 186 -21.77 -3.34 -23.05
N GLY A 187 -21.54 -4.60 -22.73
CA GLY A 187 -22.18 -5.73 -23.41
C GLY A 187 -23.70 -5.71 -23.25
N TYR A 188 -24.18 -5.48 -22.04
CA TYR A 188 -25.60 -5.38 -21.72
C TYR A 188 -26.28 -4.22 -22.44
N ALA A 189 -25.65 -3.05 -22.42
CA ALA A 189 -26.18 -1.85 -23.06
C ALA A 189 -26.34 -2.03 -24.58
N MET A 190 -25.34 -2.61 -25.25
CA MET A 190 -25.44 -2.95 -26.68
C MET A 190 -26.60 -3.90 -26.96
N MET A 191 -26.82 -4.91 -26.12
CA MET A 191 -27.90 -5.89 -26.33
C MET A 191 -29.29 -5.23 -26.16
N GLN A 192 -29.50 -4.45 -25.10
CA GLN A 192 -30.77 -3.74 -24.89
C GLN A 192 -31.10 -2.78 -26.04
N PHE A 193 -30.10 -2.00 -26.46
CA PHE A 193 -30.24 -1.10 -27.59
C PHE A 193 -30.58 -1.84 -28.89
N SER A 194 -29.94 -2.99 -29.13
CA SER A 194 -30.19 -3.79 -30.32
C SER A 194 -31.62 -4.36 -30.33
N TRP A 195 -32.16 -4.78 -29.18
CA TRP A 195 -33.57 -5.20 -29.09
C TRP A 195 -34.54 -4.06 -29.37
N MET A 196 -34.26 -2.87 -28.83
CA MET A 196 -35.06 -1.66 -29.11
C MET A 196 -35.05 -1.30 -30.60
N LEU A 197 -33.89 -1.34 -31.26
CA LEU A 197 -33.76 -1.07 -32.70
C LEU A 197 -34.56 -2.07 -33.55
N LEU A 198 -34.44 -3.37 -33.29
CA LEU A 198 -35.17 -4.39 -34.04
C LEU A 198 -36.69 -4.18 -33.92
N ARG A 199 -37.16 -3.71 -32.76
CA ARG A 199 -38.57 -3.36 -32.54
C ARG A 199 -38.99 -2.12 -33.32
N ILE A 200 -38.20 -1.05 -33.30
CA ILE A 200 -38.47 0.19 -34.07
C ILE A 200 -38.66 -0.13 -35.55
N TYR A 201 -37.81 -1.00 -36.12
CA TYR A 201 -37.90 -1.42 -37.52
C TYR A 201 -38.89 -2.56 -37.78
N GLY A 202 -39.75 -2.91 -36.82
CA GLY A 202 -40.84 -3.85 -37.02
C GLY A 202 -40.42 -5.32 -37.22
N ARG A 203 -39.23 -5.71 -36.74
CA ARG A 203 -38.76 -7.11 -36.83
C ARG A 203 -39.34 -8.05 -35.76
N GLY A 204 -40.04 -7.50 -34.77
CA GLY A 204 -40.62 -8.25 -33.66
C GLY A 204 -40.87 -7.37 -32.44
N ASN A 205 -41.54 -7.92 -31.42
CA ASN A 205 -41.83 -7.19 -30.19
C ASN A 205 -40.61 -7.11 -29.24
N PHE A 206 -39.78 -8.15 -29.18
CA PHE A 206 -38.52 -8.24 -28.42
C PHE A 206 -38.55 -7.87 -26.93
N THR A 207 -39.72 -7.59 -26.35
CA THR A 207 -39.89 -7.20 -24.94
C THR A 207 -39.58 -8.36 -24.00
N GLN A 208 -39.94 -9.58 -24.38
CA GLN A 208 -39.65 -10.77 -23.59
C GLN A 208 -38.14 -11.08 -23.60
N GLU A 209 -37.50 -10.99 -24.77
CA GLU A 209 -36.07 -11.20 -24.95
C GLU A 209 -35.25 -10.14 -24.20
N ALA A 210 -35.68 -8.89 -24.25
CA ALA A 210 -35.09 -7.79 -23.49
C ALA A 210 -35.25 -7.99 -21.98
N SER A 211 -36.45 -8.35 -21.51
CA SER A 211 -36.71 -8.65 -20.10
C SER A 211 -35.86 -9.82 -19.60
N LEU A 212 -35.74 -10.88 -20.39
CA LEU A 212 -34.89 -12.04 -20.06
C LEU A 212 -33.40 -11.67 -20.06
N THR A 213 -32.98 -10.77 -20.95
CA THR A 213 -31.61 -10.23 -20.97
C THR A 213 -31.33 -9.43 -19.70
N ARG A 214 -32.28 -8.59 -19.24
CA ARG A 214 -32.21 -7.83 -17.99
C ARG A 214 -32.10 -8.74 -16.78
N GLN A 215 -32.98 -9.72 -16.66
CA GLN A 215 -32.99 -10.67 -15.55
C GLN A 215 -31.64 -11.42 -15.44
N ARG A 216 -31.15 -11.98 -16.55
CA ARG A 216 -29.86 -12.69 -16.59
C ARG A 216 -28.68 -11.79 -16.29
N TYR A 217 -28.73 -10.52 -16.70
CA TYR A 217 -27.71 -9.53 -16.38
C TYR A 217 -27.69 -9.21 -14.88
N ALA A 218 -28.87 -8.95 -14.29
CA ALA A 218 -29.01 -8.66 -12.87
C ALA A 218 -28.53 -9.83 -11.98
N GLU A 219 -28.94 -11.05 -12.31
CA GLU A 219 -28.50 -12.25 -11.58
C GLU A 219 -26.97 -12.40 -11.62
N ARG A 220 -26.38 -12.36 -12.82
CA ARG A 220 -24.94 -12.52 -13.00
C ARG A 220 -24.12 -11.44 -12.31
N THR A 221 -24.51 -10.18 -12.46
CA THR A 221 -23.75 -9.07 -11.86
C THR A 221 -23.89 -9.07 -10.35
N GLY A 222 -25.07 -9.44 -9.82
CA GLY A 222 -25.28 -9.66 -8.38
C GLY A 222 -24.39 -10.77 -7.82
N GLN A 223 -24.32 -11.93 -8.49
CA GLN A 223 -23.41 -13.02 -8.12
C GLN A 223 -21.94 -12.58 -8.16
N THR A 224 -21.53 -11.92 -9.26
CA THR A 224 -20.15 -11.43 -9.42
C THR A 224 -19.76 -10.42 -8.34
N ALA A 225 -20.64 -9.47 -8.02
CA ALA A 225 -20.41 -8.49 -6.95
C ALA A 225 -20.36 -9.15 -5.56
N THR A 226 -21.19 -10.15 -5.31
CA THR A 226 -21.19 -10.92 -4.06
C THR A 226 -19.87 -11.69 -3.89
N ALA A 227 -19.42 -12.37 -4.94
CA ALA A 227 -18.15 -13.08 -4.94
C ALA A 227 -16.95 -12.12 -4.73
N ALA A 228 -16.94 -10.99 -5.44
CA ALA A 228 -15.91 -9.97 -5.28
C ALA A 228 -15.90 -9.40 -3.86
N ARG A 229 -17.07 -9.05 -3.29
CA ARG A 229 -17.20 -8.53 -1.92
C ARG A 229 -16.68 -9.53 -0.88
N ALA A 230 -17.02 -10.81 -1.03
CA ALA A 230 -16.55 -11.87 -0.14
C ALA A 230 -15.02 -12.06 -0.22
N ALA A 231 -14.43 -11.94 -1.41
CA ALA A 231 -12.99 -11.99 -1.59
C ALA A 231 -12.30 -10.75 -1.01
N LEU A 232 -12.83 -9.54 -1.27
CA LEU A 232 -12.32 -8.29 -0.72
C LEU A 232 -12.32 -8.28 0.81
N ALA A 233 -13.36 -8.81 1.45
CA ALA A 233 -13.45 -8.91 2.90
C ALA A 233 -12.36 -9.80 3.53
N SER A 234 -11.81 -10.75 2.75
CA SER A 234 -10.74 -11.65 3.20
C SER A 234 -9.35 -11.22 2.75
N ALA A 235 -9.26 -10.30 1.79
CA ALA A 235 -8.01 -9.94 1.13
C ALA A 235 -7.16 -9.00 1.99
N LYS A 236 -5.85 -9.26 2.05
CA LYS A 236 -4.92 -8.30 2.65
C LYS A 236 -4.87 -6.99 1.86
N ARG A 237 -4.80 -5.89 2.61
CA ARG A 237 -4.67 -4.52 2.09
C ARG A 237 -3.23 -4.02 2.09
N ASP A 238 -2.30 -4.84 2.56
CA ASP A 238 -0.88 -4.50 2.64
C ASP A 238 -0.28 -4.29 1.26
N LEU A 239 0.44 -3.19 1.11
CA LEU A 239 1.33 -2.91 0.00
C LEU A 239 2.70 -2.56 0.58
N TYR A 240 3.71 -3.33 0.21
CA TYR A 240 5.09 -3.15 0.65
C TYR A 240 6.06 -3.42 -0.50
N LYS A 241 7.31 -2.98 -0.33
CA LYS A 241 8.34 -3.24 -1.32
C LYS A 241 9.02 -4.57 -1.06
N CYS A 242 9.14 -5.37 -2.13
CA CYS A 242 9.84 -6.63 -2.08
C CYS A 242 11.36 -6.45 -2.15
N GLU A 243 12.07 -7.53 -1.87
CA GLU A 243 13.52 -7.55 -1.86
C GLU A 243 14.11 -7.12 -3.21
N PRO A 244 15.11 -6.21 -3.22
CA PRO A 244 15.74 -5.82 -4.47
C PRO A 244 16.64 -6.95 -4.98
N SER A 245 16.87 -7.01 -6.30
CA SER A 245 17.82 -7.97 -6.88
C SER A 245 19.27 -7.69 -6.47
N VAL A 246 19.58 -6.44 -6.13
CA VAL A 246 20.91 -6.00 -5.68
C VAL A 246 20.76 -4.96 -4.57
N TYR A 247 21.51 -5.15 -3.50
CA TYR A 247 21.61 -4.18 -2.40
C TYR A 247 22.63 -3.08 -2.74
N ASN A 248 22.19 -1.82 -2.66
CA ASN A 248 23.02 -0.64 -2.91
C ASN A 248 22.45 0.58 -2.16
N ALA A 249 23.07 1.74 -2.32
CA ALA A 249 22.67 2.97 -1.65
C ALA A 249 21.26 3.48 -2.02
N ASP A 250 20.67 3.01 -3.12
CA ASP A 250 19.29 3.35 -3.52
C ASP A 250 18.24 2.44 -2.87
N THR A 251 18.66 1.29 -2.33
CA THR A 251 17.75 0.28 -1.77
C THR A 251 17.79 0.20 -0.25
N PHE A 252 18.92 0.51 0.39
CA PHE A 252 18.99 0.58 1.85
C PHE A 252 19.90 1.69 2.36
N ALA A 253 19.75 2.01 3.65
CA ALA A 253 20.63 2.91 4.38
C ALA A 253 20.90 2.40 5.80
N GLU A 254 22.06 2.74 6.33
CA GLU A 254 22.50 2.27 7.66
C GLU A 254 22.45 3.38 8.70
N VAL A 255 22.00 3.04 9.90
CA VAL A 255 22.40 3.78 11.11
C VAL A 255 23.89 3.51 11.33
N THR A 256 24.70 4.55 11.56
CA THR A 256 26.15 4.38 11.68
C THR A 256 26.67 4.84 13.02
N ARG A 257 27.70 4.14 13.52
CA ARG A 257 28.45 4.47 14.74
C ARG A 257 27.65 4.42 16.04
N LEU A 258 26.51 3.74 16.06
CA LEU A 258 25.72 3.45 17.26
C LEU A 258 26.09 2.04 17.75
N LEU A 259 26.65 1.96 18.96
CA LEU A 259 27.06 0.70 19.60
C LEU A 259 28.08 -0.09 18.78
N GLN A 260 29.06 0.57 18.15
CA GLN A 260 30.08 -0.15 17.38
C GLN A 260 31.11 -0.80 18.30
N GLY A 261 31.54 -2.01 17.98
CA GLY A 261 32.65 -2.69 18.65
C GLY A 261 33.90 -1.79 18.70
N TYR A 262 34.49 -1.67 19.88
CA TYR A 262 35.56 -0.75 20.18
C TYR A 262 36.54 -1.35 21.18
N ILE A 263 37.81 -1.37 20.84
CA ILE A 263 38.89 -1.85 21.71
C ILE A 263 39.38 -0.68 22.54
N GLU A 264 39.43 -0.80 23.86
CA GLU A 264 39.98 0.24 24.74
C GLU A 264 40.76 -0.35 25.90
N ASN A 265 41.85 0.30 26.31
CA ASN A 265 42.60 -0.15 27.49
C ASN A 265 41.92 0.35 28.77
N GLU A 266 41.93 -0.48 29.81
CA GLU A 266 41.41 -0.11 31.14
C GLU A 266 41.95 1.23 31.64
N VAL A 267 43.24 1.50 31.41
CA VAL A 267 43.90 2.74 31.84
C VAL A 267 43.26 4.00 31.23
N ASP A 268 42.65 3.89 30.06
CA ASP A 268 42.11 5.03 29.31
C ASP A 268 40.59 5.24 29.57
N MET A 269 39.96 4.35 30.34
CA MET A 269 38.51 4.36 30.62
C MET A 269 38.15 4.97 31.98
N ASN A 270 39.12 5.43 32.76
CA ASN A 270 38.90 6.06 34.07
C ASN A 270 39.74 7.34 34.24
N PRO A 271 39.27 8.32 35.03
CA PRO A 271 39.95 9.61 35.21
C PRO A 271 41.30 9.49 35.93
N ASP A 272 41.48 8.45 36.75
CA ASP A 272 42.70 8.23 37.52
C ASP A 272 43.83 7.63 36.68
N ASN A 273 43.54 7.25 35.43
CA ASN A 273 44.44 6.53 34.54
C ASN A 273 45.05 5.29 35.21
N THR A 274 44.22 4.41 35.79
CA THR A 274 44.65 3.19 36.51
C THR A 274 44.06 1.92 35.92
N CYS A 275 44.61 0.76 36.29
CA CYS A 275 44.13 -0.57 35.87
C CYS A 275 43.76 -1.39 37.11
N LYS A 276 42.98 -0.78 38.00
CA LYS A 276 42.58 -1.42 39.26
C LYS A 276 41.42 -2.39 39.12
N GLU A 277 40.62 -2.18 38.09
CA GLU A 277 39.41 -2.92 37.83
C GLU A 277 39.69 -4.02 36.80
N ASN A 278 38.64 -4.54 36.17
CA ASN A 278 38.75 -5.43 35.02
C ASN A 278 37.79 -4.94 33.93
N CYS A 279 37.88 -5.50 32.72
CA CYS A 279 37.01 -5.09 31.61
C CYS A 279 35.51 -5.13 31.94
N GLY A 280 35.04 -6.13 32.70
CA GLY A 280 33.61 -6.27 33.05
C GLY A 280 33.10 -5.21 34.03
N TYR A 281 33.98 -4.51 34.75
CA TYR A 281 33.60 -3.38 35.60
C TYR A 281 33.08 -2.19 34.78
N TYR A 282 33.59 -2.00 33.56
CA TYR A 282 33.25 -0.88 32.69
C TYR A 282 31.94 -1.13 31.92
N THR A 283 30.83 -1.22 32.64
CA THR A 283 29.48 -1.29 32.05
C THR A 283 29.08 0.03 31.41
N LEU A 284 29.54 1.16 31.96
CA LEU A 284 29.42 2.49 31.39
C LEU A 284 30.66 3.33 31.72
N ALA A 285 31.36 3.80 30.69
CA ALA A 285 32.58 4.58 30.78
C ALA A 285 32.67 5.61 29.64
N GLN A 286 33.78 6.34 29.60
CA GLN A 286 34.15 7.22 28.50
C GLN A 286 35.66 7.20 28.34
N ASN A 287 36.17 7.58 27.19
CA ASN A 287 37.61 7.70 27.00
C ASN A 287 38.13 8.98 27.70
N TYR A 288 39.10 8.83 28.60
CA TYR A 288 39.74 9.93 29.36
C TYR A 288 41.08 10.37 28.78
N GLY A 289 41.67 9.60 27.88
CA GLY A 289 42.97 9.93 27.30
C GLY A 289 43.50 8.83 26.40
N CYS A 290 44.82 8.90 26.18
CA CYS A 290 45.57 7.88 25.49
C CYS A 290 46.91 7.73 26.19
N TYR A 291 46.99 6.77 27.12
CA TYR A 291 48.14 6.60 27.98
C TYR A 291 49.36 6.19 27.15
N LYS A 292 50.39 7.04 27.17
CA LYS A 292 51.68 6.84 26.46
C LYS A 292 51.52 6.54 24.96
N ASP A 293 50.53 7.16 24.31
CA ASP A 293 50.30 7.01 22.87
C ASP A 293 50.25 5.53 22.42
N GLN A 294 49.60 4.68 23.22
CA GLN A 294 49.43 3.24 22.95
C GLN A 294 48.45 3.00 21.77
N TYR A 295 47.74 1.86 21.73
CA TYR A 295 46.88 1.53 20.60
C TYR A 295 45.81 2.61 20.29
N CYS A 296 45.37 3.36 21.30
CA CYS A 296 44.43 4.48 21.16
C CYS A 296 44.84 5.54 20.11
N VAL A 297 46.12 5.75 19.78
CA VAL A 297 46.51 6.66 18.67
C VAL A 297 46.35 6.06 17.28
N LYS A 298 46.25 4.72 17.19
CA LYS A 298 46.14 3.96 15.93
C LYS A 298 44.71 3.71 15.51
N GLN A 299 43.74 4.14 16.31
CA GLN A 299 42.32 4.02 16.03
C GLN A 299 41.61 5.35 16.24
N SER A 300 40.41 5.49 15.67
CA SER A 300 39.59 6.67 15.97
C SER A 300 39.06 6.60 17.41
N ARG A 301 39.14 7.70 18.15
CA ARG A 301 38.60 7.78 19.52
C ARG A 301 37.09 7.54 19.53
N CYS A 302 36.57 6.90 20.57
CA CYS A 302 35.15 6.94 20.89
C CYS A 302 34.81 8.31 21.52
N ASN A 303 34.10 9.19 20.80
CA ASN A 303 33.80 10.55 21.27
C ASN A 303 32.54 10.63 22.16
N GLY A 304 31.98 9.49 22.56
CA GLY A 304 30.79 9.39 23.38
C GLY A 304 31.00 8.43 24.53
N ARG A 305 30.06 7.49 24.69
CA ARG A 305 30.08 6.54 25.81
C ARG A 305 30.67 5.21 25.36
N ILE A 306 31.45 4.61 26.25
CA ILE A 306 31.96 3.24 26.13
C ILE A 306 31.08 2.39 27.05
N ILE A 307 30.53 1.30 26.53
CA ILE A 307 29.45 0.55 27.19
C ILE A 307 29.73 -0.94 27.07
N ASP A 308 29.31 -1.71 28.07
CA ASP A 308 29.28 -3.18 28.07
C ASP A 308 30.62 -3.81 27.64
N CYS A 309 31.70 -3.40 28.31
CA CYS A 309 33.04 -3.94 28.07
C CYS A 309 33.19 -5.39 28.57
N GLN A 310 33.96 -6.19 27.83
CA GLN A 310 34.32 -7.56 28.18
C GLN A 310 35.79 -7.86 27.86
N PHE A 311 36.38 -8.73 28.69
CA PHE A 311 37.69 -9.30 28.41
C PHE A 311 37.52 -10.52 27.50
N VAL A 312 38.36 -10.64 26.47
CA VAL A 312 38.33 -11.77 25.54
C VAL A 312 39.65 -12.55 25.60
N ASP A 313 40.77 -11.86 25.40
CA ASP A 313 42.13 -12.38 25.56
C ASP A 313 43.11 -11.23 25.82
N SER A 314 44.33 -11.54 26.27
CA SER A 314 45.35 -10.53 26.57
C SER A 314 45.93 -9.87 25.32
N ASP A 315 46.14 -10.65 24.27
CA ASP A 315 46.85 -10.22 23.06
C ASP A 315 45.99 -10.45 21.81
N MET A 316 46.05 -9.51 20.87
CA MET A 316 45.26 -9.56 19.63
C MET A 316 45.95 -8.86 18.44
N TRP A 317 45.55 -9.25 17.24
CA TRP A 317 45.86 -8.60 15.98
C TRP A 317 44.59 -7.97 15.41
N VAL A 318 44.61 -6.65 15.28
CA VAL A 318 43.48 -5.88 14.77
C VAL A 318 43.71 -5.54 13.31
N CYS A 319 42.76 -5.88 12.45
CA CYS A 319 42.72 -5.38 11.08
C CYS A 319 41.86 -4.11 11.01
N PRO A 320 42.47 -2.91 10.88
CA PRO A 320 41.70 -1.68 10.79
C PRO A 320 40.92 -1.61 9.48
N ALA A 321 39.71 -1.05 9.54
CA ALA A 321 38.91 -0.76 8.36
C ALA A 321 39.45 0.46 7.61
N SER A 322 39.07 0.58 6.33
CA SER A 322 39.38 1.74 5.50
C SER A 322 38.95 3.06 6.15
N HIS A 323 39.75 4.12 6.01
CA HIS A 323 39.41 5.46 6.51
C HIS A 323 38.11 6.04 5.90
N TYR A 324 37.67 5.52 4.75
CA TYR A 324 36.42 5.90 4.10
C TYR A 324 35.23 5.02 4.53
N SER A 325 35.48 4.00 5.34
CA SER A 325 34.45 3.09 5.88
C SER A 325 33.77 3.71 7.10
N SER A 326 32.52 3.30 7.34
CA SER A 326 31.83 3.55 8.61
C SER A 326 32.34 2.65 9.74
N ARG A 327 33.07 1.57 9.41
CA ARG A 327 33.61 0.55 10.32
C ARG A 327 34.91 1.01 10.98
N ARG A 328 35.24 0.44 12.14
CA ARG A 328 36.53 0.63 12.82
C ARG A 328 37.51 -0.50 12.46
N TYR A 329 36.99 -1.73 12.39
CA TYR A 329 37.78 -2.93 12.11
C TYR A 329 37.12 -3.78 11.02
N GLU A 330 37.93 -4.51 10.25
CA GLU A 330 37.40 -5.57 9.37
C GLU A 330 37.24 -6.88 10.15
N TYR A 331 38.25 -7.23 10.97
CA TYR A 331 38.23 -8.35 11.90
C TYR A 331 39.25 -8.12 13.05
N ILE A 332 39.11 -8.90 14.11
CA ILE A 332 40.05 -8.96 15.25
C ILE A 332 40.40 -10.44 15.48
N GLU A 333 41.68 -10.77 15.55
CA GLU A 333 42.17 -12.12 15.81
C GLU A 333 42.90 -12.16 17.15
N TYR A 334 42.46 -13.01 18.07
CA TYR A 334 43.07 -13.19 19.39
C TYR A 334 44.09 -14.32 19.38
N GLU A 335 45.06 -14.28 20.31
CA GLU A 335 46.14 -15.27 20.39
C GLU A 335 45.63 -16.70 20.67
N ASN A 336 44.52 -16.87 21.39
CA ASN A 336 43.85 -18.15 21.56
C ASN A 336 43.20 -18.73 20.28
N GLY A 337 43.30 -18.03 19.14
CA GLY A 337 42.76 -18.43 17.84
C GLY A 337 41.30 -18.02 17.60
N ARG A 338 40.65 -17.33 18.54
CA ARG A 338 39.31 -16.76 18.32
C ARG A 338 39.40 -15.57 17.37
N VAL A 339 38.52 -15.53 16.37
CA VAL A 339 38.41 -14.41 15.43
C VAL A 339 37.02 -13.79 15.54
N LEU A 340 36.98 -12.48 15.70
CA LEU A 340 35.76 -11.67 15.60
C LEU A 340 35.66 -11.07 14.20
N GLY A 341 34.54 -11.28 13.53
CA GLY A 341 34.37 -10.89 12.13
C GLY A 341 34.95 -11.92 11.15
N LYS A 342 35.00 -11.55 9.86
CA LYS A 342 35.51 -12.43 8.81
C LYS A 342 37.02 -12.23 8.65
N GLY A 343 37.79 -13.12 9.27
CA GLY A 343 39.25 -13.16 9.11
C GLY A 343 39.67 -13.30 7.64
N GLY A 344 40.86 -12.81 7.31
CA GLY A 344 41.37 -12.85 5.95
C GLY A 344 42.51 -11.86 5.71
N LYS A 345 42.72 -11.49 4.44
CA LYS A 345 43.74 -10.50 4.10
C LYS A 345 43.37 -9.13 4.66
N CYS A 346 44.29 -8.51 5.38
CA CYS A 346 44.15 -7.15 5.87
C CYS A 346 44.88 -6.16 4.95
N ASP A 347 44.15 -5.33 4.22
CA ASP A 347 44.74 -4.44 3.20
C ASP A 347 45.57 -3.31 3.82
N LEU A 348 45.21 -2.83 5.00
CA LEU A 348 45.94 -1.79 5.74
C LEU A 348 47.03 -2.36 6.68
N GLY A 349 47.20 -3.69 6.70
CA GLY A 349 48.08 -4.38 7.64
C GLY A 349 47.46 -4.52 9.03
N THR A 350 47.86 -5.58 9.74
CA THR A 350 47.39 -5.83 11.11
C THR A 350 48.22 -5.05 12.12
N THR A 351 47.56 -4.58 13.18
CA THR A 351 48.21 -3.96 14.34
C THR A 351 48.15 -4.91 15.51
N LYS A 352 49.31 -5.30 16.06
CA LYS A 352 49.40 -6.06 17.30
C LYS A 352 49.08 -5.16 18.50
N VAL A 353 48.23 -5.66 19.39
CA VAL A 353 47.72 -4.97 20.59
C VAL A 353 47.91 -5.91 21.78
N ASP A 354 48.78 -5.50 22.71
CA ASP A 354 49.23 -6.34 23.82
C ASP A 354 48.81 -5.75 25.16
N SER A 355 48.18 -6.56 26.00
CA SER A 355 47.94 -6.20 27.40
C SER A 355 49.26 -6.21 28.17
N TRP A 356 49.36 -5.41 29.23
CA TRP A 356 50.65 -5.17 29.88
C TRP A 356 50.54 -4.99 31.39
N TRP A 357 51.64 -5.25 32.09
CA TRP A 357 51.72 -5.08 33.54
C TRP A 357 52.22 -3.69 33.92
N ARG A 358 51.44 -2.96 34.70
CA ARG A 358 51.86 -1.75 35.38
C ARG A 358 52.43 -2.12 36.75
N TRP A 359 53.75 -2.15 36.82
CA TRP A 359 54.49 -2.67 37.98
C TRP A 359 54.14 -4.16 38.19
N LEU A 360 54.32 -4.72 39.38
CA LEU A 360 54.08 -6.16 39.64
C LEU A 360 52.63 -6.51 40.02
N PHE A 361 51.73 -5.54 40.16
CA PHE A 361 50.42 -5.76 40.80
C PHE A 361 49.19 -5.42 39.96
N TRP A 362 49.33 -4.64 38.88
CA TRP A 362 48.19 -4.19 38.07
C TRP A 362 48.37 -4.63 36.63
N HIS A 363 47.45 -5.45 36.13
CA HIS A 363 47.40 -5.84 34.72
C HIS A 363 46.46 -4.89 33.98
N CYS A 364 46.97 -4.21 32.95
CA CYS A 364 46.21 -3.30 32.11
C CYS A 364 45.77 -4.02 30.86
N SER A 365 44.53 -4.52 30.87
CA SER A 365 43.99 -5.31 29.78
C SER A 365 43.38 -4.43 28.70
N TYR A 366 43.40 -4.90 27.45
CA TYR A 366 42.57 -4.35 26.39
C TYR A 366 41.19 -5.02 26.40
N CYS A 367 40.16 -4.21 26.47
CA CYS A 367 38.77 -4.63 26.56
C CYS A 367 38.07 -4.49 25.22
N MET A 368 37.21 -5.45 24.87
CA MET A 368 36.27 -5.31 23.77
C MET A 368 34.98 -4.71 24.32
N CYS A 369 34.62 -3.52 23.86
CA CYS A 369 33.48 -2.73 24.34
C CYS A 369 32.57 -2.32 23.18
N LEU A 370 31.49 -1.62 23.49
CA LEU A 370 30.63 -0.93 22.52
C LEU A 370 30.83 0.57 22.63
N CYS A 371 31.00 1.25 21.50
CA CYS A 371 31.09 2.70 21.41
C CYS A 371 29.79 3.30 20.91
N ASP A 372 29.15 4.08 21.78
CA ASP A 372 28.04 4.96 21.45
C ASP A 372 28.59 6.34 21.03
N ASP A 373 29.12 6.43 19.80
CA ASP A 373 29.94 7.58 19.35
C ASP A 373 29.15 8.90 19.32
N ALA A 374 29.69 10.03 19.77
CA ALA A 374 29.00 11.32 19.64
C ALA A 374 29.55 12.18 18.49
N SER A 375 30.42 11.61 17.63
CA SER A 375 31.05 12.33 16.53
C SER A 375 30.07 12.77 15.43
N TYR A 376 30.47 13.80 14.68
CA TYR A 376 29.72 14.32 13.54
C TYR A 376 29.42 13.26 12.46
N ASN A 377 30.32 12.29 12.29
CA ASN A 377 30.23 11.21 11.30
C ASN A 377 29.20 10.11 11.65
N SER A 378 28.50 10.25 12.78
CA SER A 378 27.45 9.31 13.13
C SER A 378 26.11 9.72 12.54
N HIS A 379 25.50 8.81 11.77
CA HIS A 379 24.24 9.03 11.07
C HIS A 379 23.16 8.22 11.77
N ARG A 380 22.49 8.82 12.75
CA ARG A 380 21.59 8.11 13.69
C ARG A 380 20.35 8.92 14.08
N TYR A 381 20.00 9.92 13.30
CA TYR A 381 18.97 10.88 13.64
C TYR A 381 17.69 10.55 12.87
N PHE A 382 16.54 10.57 13.52
CA PHE A 382 15.24 10.36 12.89
C PHE A 382 14.42 11.64 12.99
N SER A 383 13.88 12.11 11.87
CA SER A 383 13.04 13.31 11.83
C SER A 383 11.70 13.05 12.53
N LEU A 384 11.35 13.94 13.45
CA LEU A 384 10.02 14.00 14.09
C LEU A 384 9.07 14.96 13.36
N ARG A 385 9.59 15.74 12.40
CA ARG A 385 8.75 16.61 11.56
C ARG A 385 7.77 15.79 10.71
N PRO A 386 6.49 16.16 10.67
CA PRO A 386 5.48 15.40 9.94
C PRO A 386 5.58 15.59 8.43
N SER A 387 5.27 14.52 7.70
CA SER A 387 5.10 14.53 6.24
C SER A 387 3.62 14.38 5.91
N VAL A 388 3.01 15.46 5.40
CA VAL A 388 1.56 15.58 5.19
C VAL A 388 1.25 15.97 3.75
N SER A 389 0.15 15.46 3.21
CA SER A 389 -0.37 15.86 1.90
C SER A 389 -1.02 17.25 1.98
N ASP A 390 -1.16 17.91 0.84
CA ASP A 390 -1.89 19.18 0.71
C ASP A 390 -3.41 18.93 0.75
N ILE A 391 -3.94 18.70 1.95
CA ILE A 391 -5.36 18.43 2.18
C ILE A 391 -6.28 19.60 1.83
N VAL A 392 -5.75 20.85 1.85
CA VAL A 392 -6.52 22.04 1.42
C VAL A 392 -6.80 21.99 -0.08
N ARG A 393 -5.87 21.42 -0.85
CA ARG A 393 -6.06 21.13 -2.28
C ARG A 393 -6.63 19.73 -2.54
N ASN A 394 -7.32 19.13 -1.55
CA ASN A 394 -7.97 17.83 -1.66
C ASN A 394 -7.01 16.68 -2.01
N LYS A 395 -5.76 16.74 -1.54
CA LYS A 395 -4.75 15.71 -1.80
C LYS A 395 -4.61 14.70 -0.66
N VAL A 396 -4.44 13.44 -1.02
CA VAL A 396 -4.24 12.29 -0.11
C VAL A 396 -2.86 11.67 -0.31
N VAL A 397 -2.41 10.86 0.65
CA VAL A 397 -1.15 10.11 0.53
C VAL A 397 -1.34 8.90 -0.39
N THR A 398 -0.51 8.81 -1.42
CA THR A 398 -0.53 7.74 -2.43
C THR A 398 0.68 6.81 -2.33
N GLY A 399 1.71 7.21 -1.58
CA GLY A 399 2.98 6.51 -1.48
C GLY A 399 3.79 6.96 -0.27
N ILE A 400 4.72 6.12 0.18
CA ILE A 400 5.54 6.38 1.37
C ILE A 400 6.93 5.75 1.16
N ARG A 401 7.96 6.41 1.71
CA ARG A 401 9.35 5.99 1.62
C ARG A 401 10.11 6.50 2.85
N LEU A 402 11.05 5.71 3.37
CA LEU A 402 12.10 6.22 4.25
C LEU A 402 13.27 6.70 3.39
N VAL A 403 13.80 7.88 3.67
CA VAL A 403 14.98 8.41 2.98
C VAL A 403 15.98 8.94 3.97
N LYS A 404 17.27 8.75 3.68
CA LYS A 404 18.35 9.34 4.44
C LYS A 404 18.86 10.58 3.71
N VAL A 405 18.70 11.75 4.31
CA VAL A 405 19.25 13.01 3.80
C VAL A 405 20.30 13.50 4.78
N GLY A 406 21.55 13.52 4.35
CA GLY A 406 22.69 13.75 5.25
C GLY A 406 22.74 12.70 6.36
N ARG A 407 22.56 13.14 7.61
CA ARG A 407 22.62 12.30 8.81
C ARG A 407 21.25 11.90 9.36
N VAL A 408 20.17 12.37 8.72
CA VAL A 408 18.80 12.25 9.23
C VAL A 408 17.96 11.34 8.33
N PHE A 409 17.23 10.41 8.94
CA PHE A 409 16.21 9.61 8.31
C PHE A 409 14.88 10.35 8.36
N HIS A 410 14.22 10.47 7.20
CA HIS A 410 12.94 11.15 7.05
C HIS A 410 11.89 10.20 6.46
N LEU A 411 10.66 10.33 6.94
CA LEU A 411 9.50 9.85 6.21
C LEU A 411 9.23 10.80 5.05
N LYS A 412 9.11 10.25 3.85
CA LYS A 412 8.75 10.95 2.63
C LYS A 412 7.46 10.35 2.08
N ILE A 413 6.59 11.18 1.53
CA ILE A 413 5.31 10.74 0.97
C ILE A 413 5.20 11.10 -0.51
N HIS A 414 4.33 10.37 -1.20
CA HIS A 414 3.73 10.81 -2.45
C HIS A 414 2.30 11.26 -2.18
N GLN A 415 1.80 12.19 -2.98
CA GLN A 415 0.44 12.69 -2.87
C GLN A 415 -0.28 12.73 -4.21
N GLY A 416 -1.61 12.68 -4.17
CA GLY A 416 -2.48 12.72 -5.34
C GLY A 416 -3.81 13.41 -5.05
N THR A 417 -4.42 14.02 -6.06
CA THR A 417 -5.75 14.65 -5.92
C THR A 417 -6.82 13.58 -5.83
N LEU A 418 -7.55 13.56 -4.71
CA LEU A 418 -8.73 12.72 -4.55
C LEU A 418 -9.90 13.33 -5.33
N VAL A 419 -10.63 12.49 -6.04
CA VAL A 419 -11.88 12.86 -6.72
C VAL A 419 -12.99 11.89 -6.35
N GLU A 420 -14.15 12.08 -6.98
CA GLU A 420 -15.36 11.32 -6.71
C GLU A 420 -15.16 9.79 -6.70
N ARG A 421 -15.82 9.15 -5.73
CA ARG A 421 -15.89 7.70 -5.55
C ARG A 421 -14.53 7.03 -5.36
N GLY A 422 -13.61 7.74 -4.68
CA GLY A 422 -12.35 7.20 -4.21
C GLY A 422 -11.26 7.03 -5.27
N PHE A 423 -11.41 7.66 -6.44
CA PHE A 423 -10.35 7.70 -7.47
C PHE A 423 -9.33 8.79 -7.13
N VAL A 424 -8.06 8.53 -7.43
CA VAL A 424 -6.96 9.48 -7.22
C VAL A 424 -6.27 9.72 -8.55
N GLU A 425 -6.25 10.96 -9.04
CA GLU A 425 -5.90 11.25 -10.44
C GLU A 425 -4.41 11.12 -10.77
N SER A 426 -3.55 11.43 -9.79
CA SER A 426 -2.11 11.51 -9.96
C SER A 426 -1.38 11.04 -8.71
N SER A 427 -0.07 10.86 -8.83
CA SER A 427 0.81 10.62 -7.69
C SER A 427 2.12 11.34 -7.95
N GLU A 428 2.43 12.32 -7.12
CA GLU A 428 3.65 13.11 -7.21
C GLU A 428 4.43 13.01 -5.90
N GLU A 429 5.75 13.05 -6.01
CA GLU A 429 6.62 12.97 -4.84
C GLU A 429 6.65 14.32 -4.09
N VAL A 430 6.47 14.29 -2.76
CA VAL A 430 6.59 15.48 -1.93
C VAL A 430 8.04 15.65 -1.47
N GLN A 431 8.60 16.85 -1.66
CA GLN A 431 9.97 17.14 -1.24
C GLN A 431 10.10 17.13 0.29
N VAL A 432 11.18 16.50 0.77
CA VAL A 432 11.49 16.44 2.19
C VAL A 432 12.03 17.80 2.64
N LYS A 433 11.51 18.31 3.75
CA LYS A 433 12.06 19.49 4.44
C LYS A 433 13.28 19.07 5.25
N ALA A 434 14.38 18.79 4.55
CA ALA A 434 15.63 18.35 5.15
C ALA A 434 16.24 19.43 6.06
N PHE A 435 16.99 19.00 7.06
CA PHE A 435 17.67 19.88 8.01
C PHE A 435 18.93 19.19 8.55
N ASP A 436 19.85 19.98 9.10
CA ASP A 436 21.03 19.46 9.79
C ASP A 436 20.79 19.51 11.32
N PRO A 437 20.93 18.41 12.06
CA PRO A 437 20.86 18.39 13.53
C PRO A 437 21.85 19.33 14.23
N SER A 438 22.92 19.77 13.55
CA SER A 438 23.89 20.71 14.11
C SER A 438 23.45 22.18 14.03
N ASN A 439 22.35 22.49 13.32
CA ASN A 439 21.85 23.86 13.21
C ASN A 439 21.20 24.32 14.52
N ALA A 440 21.44 25.58 14.90
CA ALA A 440 21.03 26.12 16.20
C ALA A 440 19.49 26.22 16.39
N ASP A 441 18.72 26.27 15.29
CA ASP A 441 17.26 26.34 15.30
C ASP A 441 16.58 24.95 15.35
N VAL A 442 17.36 23.88 15.24
CA VAL A 442 16.87 22.49 15.21
C VAL A 442 17.08 21.85 16.59
N LYS A 443 16.01 21.26 17.16
CA LYS A 443 16.02 20.75 18.54
C LYS A 443 15.75 19.24 18.62
N ASP A 444 16.56 18.55 19.42
CA ASP A 444 16.32 17.16 19.81
C ASP A 444 15.01 17.02 20.61
N GLY A 445 14.26 15.96 20.35
CA GLY A 445 12.92 15.71 20.88
C GLY A 445 11.79 16.56 20.27
N VAL A 446 12.11 17.53 19.40
CA VAL A 446 11.12 18.38 18.71
C VAL A 446 11.19 18.19 17.20
N ASP A 447 12.36 18.40 16.60
CA ASP A 447 12.59 18.27 15.17
C ASP A 447 13.10 16.88 14.78
N TYR A 448 13.94 16.30 15.64
CA TYR A 448 14.53 14.98 15.46
C TYR A 448 14.69 14.24 16.78
N HIS A 449 14.93 12.94 16.70
CA HIS A 449 15.42 12.11 17.79
C HIS A 449 16.79 11.56 17.45
N LYS A 450 17.75 11.66 18.36
CA LYS A 450 19.07 11.02 18.25
C LYS A 450 19.04 9.66 18.92
N LEU A 451 19.32 8.58 18.17
CA LEU A 451 19.48 7.26 18.79
C LEU A 451 20.67 7.25 19.78
N THR A 452 20.45 6.64 20.93
CA THR A 452 21.42 6.47 22.02
C THR A 452 21.25 5.07 22.58
N TYR A 453 22.19 4.57 23.38
CA TYR A 453 22.03 3.29 24.07
C TYR A 453 20.65 3.15 24.73
N GLU A 454 20.15 4.12 25.47
CA GLU A 454 18.87 3.97 26.19
C GLU A 454 17.63 4.22 25.32
N ARG A 455 17.77 4.93 24.20
CA ARG A 455 16.65 5.39 23.35
C ARG A 455 16.88 5.01 21.91
N ARG A 456 16.83 3.69 21.65
CA ARG A 456 17.11 3.07 20.35
C ARG A 456 16.00 2.14 19.85
N ALA A 457 14.84 2.14 20.49
CA ALA A 457 13.69 1.35 20.08
C ALA A 457 12.88 2.07 19.00
N ILE A 458 12.35 1.32 18.04
CA ILE A 458 11.34 1.75 17.09
C ILE A 458 10.18 0.75 17.12
N ASP A 459 8.96 1.29 17.07
CA ASP A 459 7.76 0.47 17.12
C ASP A 459 7.37 -0.01 15.73
N LEU A 460 6.94 -1.26 15.69
CA LEU A 460 6.50 -1.98 14.51
C LEU A 460 4.98 -2.00 14.53
N ASP A 461 4.39 -0.86 14.19
CA ASP A 461 2.95 -0.65 14.20
C ASP A 461 2.37 -0.57 12.79
N GLU A 462 1.20 -1.16 12.66
CA GLU A 462 0.34 -1.07 11.49
C GLU A 462 -0.91 -0.30 11.89
N LEU A 463 -1.11 0.88 11.30
CA LEU A 463 -2.18 1.79 11.68
C LEU A 463 -3.13 1.98 10.51
N ASP A 464 -4.42 1.87 10.78
CA ASP A 464 -5.46 2.10 9.78
C ASP A 464 -6.40 3.23 10.22
N SER A 465 -6.89 3.96 9.23
CA SER A 465 -7.93 4.96 9.46
C SER A 465 -9.28 4.28 9.72
N PRO A 466 -10.13 4.86 10.57
CA PRO A 466 -11.50 4.40 10.73
C PRO A 466 -12.29 4.52 9.41
N SER A 467 -13.41 3.80 9.30
CA SER A 467 -14.29 3.90 8.12
C SER A 467 -14.73 5.35 7.87
N GLY A 468 -14.70 5.76 6.59
CA GLY A 468 -14.98 7.14 6.16
C GLY A 468 -13.77 8.09 6.25
N TYR A 469 -12.58 7.59 6.55
CA TYR A 469 -11.34 8.37 6.61
C TYR A 469 -10.24 7.81 5.70
N VAL A 470 -9.30 8.66 5.32
CA VAL A 470 -8.17 8.35 4.42
C VAL A 470 -6.84 8.86 4.97
N LEU A 471 -5.76 8.25 4.50
CA LEU A 471 -4.40 8.62 4.87
C LEU A 471 -4.00 9.96 4.24
N THR A 472 -3.55 10.88 5.06
CA THR A 472 -3.14 12.25 4.66
C THR A 472 -1.80 12.69 5.24
N GLY A 473 -1.12 11.83 5.99
CA GLY A 473 0.22 12.10 6.47
C GLY A 473 0.76 11.02 7.37
N VAL A 474 2.05 11.10 7.67
CA VAL A 474 2.78 10.20 8.55
C VAL A 474 3.83 10.99 9.32
N ARG A 475 4.16 10.53 10.53
CA ARG A 475 5.27 11.09 11.32
C ARG A 475 5.83 10.06 12.29
N PHE A 476 7.03 10.33 12.78
CA PHE A 476 7.52 9.72 14.01
C PHE A 476 7.27 10.66 15.18
N GLN A 477 6.98 10.09 16.35
CA GLN A 477 6.89 10.80 17.61
C GLN A 477 7.64 10.01 18.69
N MET A 478 8.26 10.72 19.64
CA MET A 478 8.82 10.06 20.81
C MET A 478 7.74 9.88 21.87
N ILE A 479 7.51 8.65 22.31
CA ILE A 479 6.74 8.34 23.52
C ILE A 479 7.63 7.41 24.37
N GLY A 480 8.00 7.87 25.57
CA GLY A 480 9.03 7.21 26.37
C GLY A 480 10.37 7.12 25.62
N ALA A 481 10.92 5.91 25.52
CA ALA A 481 12.20 5.62 24.87
C ALA A 481 12.08 5.16 23.40
N HIS A 482 10.87 5.12 22.86
CA HIS A 482 10.56 4.51 21.57
C HIS A 482 10.22 5.57 20.51
N LEU A 483 10.63 5.30 19.27
CA LEU A 483 10.12 5.98 18.09
C LEU A 483 8.78 5.35 17.69
N HIS A 484 7.69 6.04 18.01
CA HIS A 484 6.33 5.66 17.62
C HIS A 484 6.04 6.16 16.21
N PHE A 485 5.42 5.30 15.41
CA PHE A 485 4.89 5.68 14.10
C PHE A 485 3.44 6.15 14.25
N GLU A 486 3.10 7.26 13.59
CA GLU A 486 1.74 7.79 13.60
C GLU A 486 1.28 8.11 12.17
N ILE A 487 -0.03 7.95 11.94
CA ILE A 487 -0.68 8.34 10.69
C ILE A 487 -1.62 9.52 10.92
N ARG A 488 -1.72 10.41 9.94
CA ARG A 488 -2.74 11.45 9.90
C ARG A 488 -3.93 10.96 9.09
N SER A 489 -5.06 10.82 9.77
CA SER A 489 -6.32 10.38 9.22
C SER A 489 -7.25 11.57 8.99
N THR A 490 -7.82 11.71 7.80
CA THR A 490 -8.75 12.80 7.46
C THR A 490 -10.05 12.22 6.92
N PRO A 491 -11.21 12.64 7.45
CA PRO A 491 -12.49 12.14 6.95
C PRO A 491 -12.80 12.72 5.58
N PHE A 492 -13.53 11.96 4.78
CA PHE A 492 -13.89 12.35 3.43
C PHE A 492 -15.29 11.85 3.06
N ASN A 493 -15.89 12.50 2.09
CA ASN A 493 -17.13 12.03 1.48
C ASN A 493 -16.78 11.15 0.27
N TYR A 494 -17.12 9.86 0.32
CA TYR A 494 -16.77 8.92 -0.75
C TYR A 494 -17.34 9.33 -2.11
N THR A 495 -18.63 9.65 -2.16
CA THR A 495 -19.33 10.00 -3.41
C THR A 495 -18.71 11.22 -4.10
N THR A 496 -18.41 12.29 -3.36
CA THR A 496 -17.87 13.55 -3.92
C THR A 496 -16.34 13.61 -3.97
N GLY A 497 -15.65 12.75 -3.22
CA GLY A 497 -14.20 12.76 -3.06
C GLY A 497 -13.67 13.94 -2.23
N LYS A 498 -14.51 14.68 -1.50
CA LYS A 498 -14.09 15.86 -0.74
C LYS A 498 -13.61 15.50 0.66
N LEU A 499 -12.42 15.97 1.01
CA LEU A 499 -11.85 15.90 2.36
C LEU A 499 -12.49 16.94 3.30
N TRP A 500 -12.46 16.66 4.60
CA TRP A 500 -12.78 17.60 5.68
C TRP A 500 -11.54 17.90 6.55
N PRO A 501 -10.64 18.81 6.11
CA PRO A 501 -9.35 19.09 6.76
C PRO A 501 -9.44 19.47 8.23
N GLU A 502 -10.50 20.16 8.63
CA GLU A 502 -10.74 20.62 10.00
C GLU A 502 -11.00 19.48 11.00
N LYS A 503 -11.28 18.27 10.51
CA LYS A 503 -11.51 17.07 11.29
C LYS A 503 -10.37 16.06 11.19
N SER A 504 -9.20 16.45 10.66
CA SER A 504 -8.02 15.59 10.65
C SER A 504 -7.59 15.25 12.07
N GLN A 505 -7.13 14.01 12.27
CA GLN A 505 -6.57 13.54 13.54
C GLN A 505 -5.32 12.69 13.32
N TRP A 506 -4.42 12.69 14.30
CA TRP A 506 -3.30 11.76 14.35
C TRP A 506 -3.75 10.49 15.08
N ILE A 507 -3.46 9.34 14.49
CA ILE A 507 -3.73 8.01 15.05
C ILE A 507 -2.38 7.39 15.39
N SER A 508 -2.30 6.81 16.57
CA SER A 508 -1.12 6.19 17.18
C SER A 508 -1.53 4.89 17.88
N ASN A 509 -0.58 3.97 18.04
CA ASN A 509 -0.66 2.94 19.07
C ASN A 509 0.03 3.48 20.33
N ASP A 510 -0.74 3.67 21.39
CA ASP A 510 -0.27 4.27 22.64
C ASP A 510 0.16 3.22 23.68
N ASN A 511 0.27 1.95 23.28
CA ASN A 511 0.79 0.89 24.14
C ASN A 511 2.26 1.17 24.48
N THR A 512 2.52 1.37 25.76
CA THR A 512 3.85 1.59 26.34
C THR A 512 4.19 0.51 27.35
N GLU A 513 5.42 0.46 27.85
CA GLU A 513 5.83 -0.47 28.92
C GLU A 513 4.95 -0.40 30.17
N GLY A 514 4.37 0.77 30.46
CA GLY A 514 3.46 0.97 31.60
C GLY A 514 1.99 0.68 31.30
N SER A 515 1.64 0.25 30.09
CA SER A 515 0.26 -0.05 29.69
C SER A 515 -0.20 -1.41 30.20
N THR A 516 -1.52 -1.63 30.22
CA THR A 516 -2.10 -2.93 30.63
C THR A 516 -1.69 -4.08 29.72
N LYS A 517 -1.40 -3.78 28.45
CA LYS A 517 -0.81 -4.68 27.47
C LYS A 517 0.41 -3.99 26.85
N PRO A 518 1.62 -4.17 27.41
CA PRO A 518 2.82 -3.59 26.84
C PRO A 518 3.20 -4.32 25.56
N ARG A 519 3.85 -3.59 24.64
CA ARG A 519 4.36 -4.14 23.38
C ARG A 519 5.35 -5.27 23.62
N SER A 520 5.38 -6.23 22.70
CA SER A 520 6.37 -7.31 22.76
C SER A 520 7.67 -6.94 22.04
N ARG A 521 8.82 -7.25 22.65
CA ARG A 521 10.14 -7.02 22.05
C ARG A 521 10.43 -8.10 21.01
N MET A 522 10.72 -7.68 19.78
CA MET A 522 11.37 -8.52 18.78
C MET A 522 12.87 -8.57 19.05
N GLN A 523 13.38 -9.75 19.39
CA GLN A 523 14.81 -9.95 19.66
C GLN A 523 15.54 -10.44 18.40
N LEU A 524 16.66 -9.78 18.11
CA LEU A 524 17.62 -10.25 17.10
C LEU A 524 18.62 -11.20 17.76
N HIS A 525 18.64 -12.45 17.32
CA HIS A 525 19.59 -13.45 17.82
C HIS A 525 20.78 -13.56 16.87
N LYS A 526 21.98 -13.22 17.36
CA LYS A 526 23.24 -13.26 16.61
C LYS A 526 23.16 -12.57 15.23
N PRO A 527 22.74 -11.30 15.17
CA PRO A 527 22.47 -10.65 13.89
C PRO A 527 23.75 -10.33 13.11
N ASP A 528 23.89 -10.83 11.88
CA ASP A 528 24.86 -10.34 10.89
C ASP A 528 24.20 -9.32 9.94
N LEU A 529 24.95 -8.78 8.98
CA LEU A 529 24.42 -7.82 8.01
C LEU A 529 23.34 -8.47 7.14
N PRO A 530 22.19 -7.80 6.93
CA PRO A 530 21.10 -8.34 6.13
C PRO A 530 21.41 -8.44 4.64
N THR A 531 22.49 -7.81 4.18
CA THR A 531 23.00 -7.89 2.82
C THR A 531 23.95 -9.08 2.61
N ARG A 532 24.34 -9.78 3.68
CA ARG A 532 25.21 -10.96 3.65
C ARG A 532 24.35 -12.22 3.77
N GLY A 533 23.85 -12.72 2.64
CA GLY A 533 23.15 -13.99 2.58
C GLY A 533 22.32 -14.16 1.31
N ASP A 534 22.07 -15.41 0.94
CA ASP A 534 21.29 -15.76 -0.25
C ASP A 534 19.80 -16.00 0.08
N LYS A 535 19.41 -15.85 1.35
CA LYS A 535 18.05 -16.09 1.82
C LYS A 535 17.19 -14.85 1.63
N ILE A 536 16.03 -15.04 0.99
CA ILE A 536 15.00 -14.01 0.89
C ILE A 536 14.48 -13.67 2.29
N LEU A 537 14.52 -12.39 2.65
CA LEU A 537 14.06 -11.88 3.95
C LEU A 537 12.57 -11.58 3.89
N LYS A 538 11.80 -12.33 4.68
CA LYS A 538 10.33 -12.18 4.77
C LYS A 538 9.96 -11.27 5.94
N ILE A 539 8.76 -10.70 5.87
CA ILE A 539 8.17 -9.99 7.01
C ILE A 539 7.98 -10.99 8.15
N ASP A 540 8.61 -10.72 9.29
CA ASP A 540 8.58 -11.54 10.49
C ASP A 540 8.01 -10.79 11.70
N SER A 541 7.76 -9.48 11.56
CA SER A 541 7.09 -8.67 12.58
C SER A 541 5.58 -8.72 12.49
N THR A 542 4.95 -8.41 13.61
CA THR A 542 3.51 -8.22 13.76
C THR A 542 3.23 -6.87 14.43
N HIS A 543 2.00 -6.37 14.30
CA HIS A 543 1.53 -5.17 15.01
C HIS A 543 1.74 -5.30 16.53
N ASP A 544 1.97 -4.18 17.22
CA ASP A 544 2.19 -4.13 18.68
C ASP A 544 3.52 -4.76 19.14
N GLN A 545 4.53 -4.71 18.26
CA GLN A 545 5.91 -5.09 18.56
C GLN A 545 6.84 -3.88 18.52
N TYR A 546 8.02 -4.02 19.12
CA TYR A 546 9.12 -3.07 18.94
C TYR A 546 10.43 -3.80 18.75
N ILE A 547 11.38 -3.12 18.12
CA ILE A 547 12.74 -3.62 17.92
C ILE A 547 13.73 -2.52 18.25
N GLU A 548 14.89 -2.92 18.77
CA GLU A 548 15.96 -2.01 19.10
C GLU A 548 17.05 -2.05 18.03
N PHE A 549 17.53 -0.89 17.62
CA PHE A 549 18.80 -0.81 16.92
C PHE A 549 19.91 -1.30 17.85
N THR A 550 20.69 -2.27 17.41
CA THR A 550 21.78 -2.87 18.17
C THR A 550 22.98 -3.11 17.26
N HIS A 551 24.06 -3.61 17.82
CA HIS A 551 25.24 -3.99 17.05
C HIS A 551 25.05 -5.36 16.38
N SER A 552 25.76 -5.57 15.27
CA SER A 552 25.96 -6.90 14.71
C SER A 552 26.68 -7.83 15.69
N ASP A 553 26.57 -9.14 15.50
CA ASP A 553 27.27 -10.11 16.35
C ASP A 553 28.79 -9.86 16.34
N PHE A 554 29.42 -10.00 17.51
CA PHE A 554 30.88 -9.92 17.65
C PHE A 554 31.59 -10.98 16.80
N ASP A 555 31.13 -12.23 16.84
CA ASP A 555 31.76 -13.33 16.09
C ASP A 555 31.54 -13.15 14.58
N ALA A 556 30.34 -12.71 14.16
CA ALA A 556 30.03 -12.56 12.73
C ALA A 556 30.66 -11.33 12.07
N ASP A 557 30.73 -10.21 12.81
CA ASP A 557 31.06 -8.89 12.23
C ASP A 557 31.86 -7.97 13.17
N ALA A 558 32.45 -8.49 14.24
CA ALA A 558 33.16 -7.71 15.26
C ALA A 558 32.35 -6.54 15.84
N ALA A 559 31.01 -6.68 15.84
CA ALA A 559 30.06 -5.65 16.25
C ALA A 559 30.20 -4.31 15.49
N GLN A 560 30.66 -4.33 14.24
CA GLN A 560 31.01 -3.11 13.52
C GLN A 560 29.84 -2.41 12.81
N SER A 561 28.70 -3.08 12.69
CA SER A 561 27.51 -2.56 12.00
C SER A 561 26.37 -2.37 12.99
N THR A 562 25.56 -1.32 12.80
CA THR A 562 24.30 -1.16 13.54
C THR A 562 23.17 -1.78 12.73
N VAL A 563 22.41 -2.69 13.33
CA VAL A 563 21.28 -3.42 12.74
C VAL A 563 20.00 -3.16 13.55
N PRO A 564 18.80 -3.24 12.95
CA PRO A 564 18.54 -3.48 11.52
C PRO A 564 18.99 -2.35 10.59
N PHE A 565 19.11 -2.65 9.30
CA PHE A 565 19.26 -1.61 8.27
C PHE A 565 17.89 -1.00 7.94
N ILE A 566 17.88 0.13 7.22
CA ILE A 566 16.65 0.80 6.80
C ILE A 566 16.43 0.55 5.31
N ASP A 567 15.30 -0.05 4.94
CA ASP A 567 14.86 -0.12 3.55
C ASP A 567 14.42 1.27 3.11
N VAL A 568 15.10 1.80 2.10
CA VAL A 568 14.82 3.14 1.57
C VAL A 568 14.13 3.07 0.22
N GLN A 569 13.53 1.95 -0.20
CA GLN A 569 12.80 1.90 -1.46
C GLN A 569 11.42 2.58 -1.35
N PRO A 570 10.93 3.21 -2.44
CA PRO A 570 9.59 3.78 -2.44
C PRO A 570 8.52 2.68 -2.46
N VAL A 571 7.56 2.78 -1.54
CA VAL A 571 6.30 2.03 -1.58
C VAL A 571 5.27 2.91 -2.26
N VAL A 572 5.17 2.73 -3.57
CA VAL A 572 4.25 3.47 -4.44
C VAL A 572 3.57 2.43 -5.34
N PRO A 573 2.22 2.38 -5.38
CA PRO A 573 1.51 1.44 -6.25
C PRO A 573 1.94 1.57 -7.72
N SER A 574 1.99 0.46 -8.46
CA SER A 574 2.43 0.47 -9.87
C SER A 574 1.65 1.46 -10.76
N LYS A 575 0.37 1.69 -10.46
CA LYS A 575 -0.49 2.67 -11.15
C LYS A 575 0.09 4.09 -11.12
N ALA A 576 0.75 4.46 -10.03
CA ALA A 576 1.34 5.78 -9.83
C ALA A 576 2.67 5.99 -10.57
N SER A 577 3.33 4.93 -11.04
CA SER A 577 4.62 5.03 -11.73
C SER A 577 4.51 5.31 -13.23
N ASN A 578 3.42 4.86 -13.88
CA ASN A 578 3.31 4.86 -15.36
C ASN A 578 1.89 5.12 -15.92
N SER A 579 0.92 5.53 -15.11
CA SER A 579 -0.46 5.81 -15.59
C SER A 579 -1.10 7.00 -14.88
N LYS A 580 -2.12 7.60 -15.52
CA LYS A 580 -3.10 8.46 -14.84
C LYS A 580 -3.84 7.58 -13.82
N GLY A 581 -3.74 7.87 -12.53
CA GLY A 581 -4.37 7.08 -11.48
C GLY A 581 -3.40 6.61 -10.38
N ALA A 582 -3.82 6.73 -9.12
CA ALA A 582 -3.14 6.16 -7.95
C ALA A 582 -4.13 5.39 -7.06
N THR A 583 -3.61 4.59 -6.12
CA THR A 583 -4.43 3.88 -5.13
C THR A 583 -4.74 4.77 -3.95
N LEU A 584 -6.00 4.76 -3.50
CA LEU A 584 -6.40 5.38 -2.25
C LEU A 584 -5.94 4.50 -1.08
N ASN A 585 -5.27 5.12 -0.11
CA ASN A 585 -4.79 4.43 1.08
C ASN A 585 -5.54 4.94 2.32
N SER A 586 -5.84 4.03 3.23
CA SER A 586 -6.46 4.34 4.52
C SER A 586 -5.44 4.29 5.66
N GLY A 587 -4.36 3.53 5.51
CA GLY A 587 -3.39 3.32 6.58
C GLY A 587 -1.95 3.18 6.09
N ALA A 588 -1.03 3.11 7.05
CA ALA A 588 0.38 2.85 6.82
C ALA A 588 0.98 2.14 8.05
N GLY A 589 2.15 1.55 7.88
CA GLY A 589 2.86 0.93 8.99
C GLY A 589 4.36 0.85 8.81
N VAL A 590 5.03 0.49 9.90
CA VAL A 590 6.46 0.15 9.95
C VAL A 590 6.58 -1.32 10.33
N TYR A 591 7.40 -2.05 9.60
CA TYR A 591 7.60 -3.48 9.81
C TYR A 591 9.08 -3.84 9.74
N HIS A 592 9.41 -5.00 10.31
CA HIS A 592 10.70 -5.64 10.15
C HIS A 592 10.57 -6.83 9.20
N ARG A 593 11.59 -7.01 8.34
CA ARG A 593 11.79 -8.23 7.57
C ARG A 593 13.16 -8.80 7.86
N GLY A 594 13.23 -10.10 8.14
CA GLY A 594 14.43 -10.73 8.66
C GLY A 594 14.47 -12.24 8.47
N ALA A 595 15.53 -12.82 9.01
CA ALA A 595 15.74 -14.25 9.10
C ALA A 595 16.70 -14.54 10.27
N PRO A 596 16.70 -15.75 10.85
CA PRO A 596 17.65 -16.12 11.89
C PRO A 596 19.10 -15.88 11.47
N GLY A 597 19.89 -15.21 12.32
CA GLY A 597 21.28 -14.83 12.03
C GLY A 597 21.44 -13.58 11.17
N SER A 598 20.35 -12.91 10.77
CA SER A 598 20.37 -11.64 10.05
C SER A 598 19.78 -10.53 10.91
N GLY A 599 20.37 -9.34 10.83
CA GLY A 599 19.87 -8.13 11.46
C GLY A 599 18.63 -7.53 10.79
N GLY A 600 18.28 -8.00 9.58
CA GLY A 600 17.08 -7.60 8.84
C GLY A 600 17.00 -6.12 8.42
N PHE A 601 15.82 -5.74 7.92
CA PHE A 601 15.49 -4.38 7.51
C PHE A 601 14.24 -3.86 8.22
N ILE A 602 14.29 -2.61 8.68
CA ILE A 602 13.09 -1.80 8.95
C ILE A 602 12.60 -1.19 7.64
N ALA A 603 11.33 -1.39 7.36
CA ALA A 603 10.68 -0.89 6.16
C ALA A 603 9.30 -0.31 6.47
N VAL A 604 8.74 0.39 5.50
CA VAL A 604 7.41 1.00 5.57
C VAL A 604 6.45 0.29 4.65
N LYS A 605 5.17 0.27 4.99
CA LYS A 605 4.09 -0.26 4.14
C LYS A 605 2.86 0.63 4.13
N LEU A 606 2.01 0.43 3.14
CA LEU A 606 0.70 1.06 3.00
C LEU A 606 -0.43 0.05 3.24
N LEU A 607 -1.55 0.54 3.74
CA LEU A 607 -2.83 -0.17 3.75
C LEU A 607 -3.76 0.52 2.76
N THR A 608 -4.17 -0.22 1.74
CA THR A 608 -5.12 0.26 0.74
C THR A 608 -6.51 0.47 1.35
N TYR A 609 -7.31 1.36 0.75
CA TYR A 609 -8.66 1.65 1.23
C TYR A 609 -9.61 0.45 1.02
N ASP A 610 -10.46 0.18 2.01
CA ASP A 610 -11.43 -0.90 1.89
C ASP A 610 -12.66 -0.51 1.04
N TYR A 611 -12.63 -0.94 -0.23
CA TYR A 611 -13.72 -0.80 -1.18
C TYR A 611 -14.88 -1.81 -1.03
N SER A 612 -14.79 -2.80 -0.13
CA SER A 612 -15.77 -3.90 -0.01
C SER A 612 -17.22 -3.41 0.14
N GLN A 613 -17.42 -2.37 0.95
CA GLN A 613 -18.73 -1.77 1.22
C GLN A 613 -19.34 -1.01 0.03
N HIS A 614 -18.53 -0.64 -0.97
CA HIS A 614 -18.96 0.15 -2.13
C HIS A 614 -19.34 -0.71 -3.33
N VAL A 615 -18.94 -1.99 -3.35
CA VAL A 615 -19.25 -2.95 -4.42
C VAL A 615 -20.70 -3.41 -4.28
N LYS A 616 -21.58 -2.92 -5.16
CA LYS A 616 -23.01 -3.25 -5.17
C LYS A 616 -23.56 -3.26 -6.60
N ALA A 617 -24.05 -4.41 -7.03
CA ALA A 617 -24.59 -4.60 -8.38
C ALA A 617 -26.06 -5.00 -8.42
N GLU A 618 -26.73 -5.08 -7.27
CA GLU A 618 -28.16 -5.38 -7.21
C GLU A 618 -28.94 -4.33 -8.02
N PRO A 619 -29.93 -4.75 -8.83
CA PRO A 619 -30.76 -3.81 -9.57
C PRO A 619 -31.58 -2.95 -8.59
N PRO A 620 -31.96 -1.72 -8.97
CA PRO A 620 -32.91 -0.95 -8.19
C PRO A 620 -34.23 -1.73 -8.03
N PRO A 621 -34.98 -1.55 -6.92
CA PRO A 621 -36.28 -2.21 -6.75
C PRO A 621 -37.18 -1.87 -7.94
N ASP A 622 -37.69 -2.88 -8.65
CA ASP A 622 -38.56 -2.68 -9.82
C ASP A 622 -39.85 -1.96 -9.38
N GLU A 623 -40.08 -0.75 -9.88
CA GLU A 623 -41.37 -0.06 -9.71
C GLU A 623 -42.49 -0.71 -10.55
N LEU A 624 -42.13 -1.49 -11.57
CA LEU A 624 -43.06 -2.24 -12.44
C LEU A 624 -43.74 -3.42 -11.73
N LEU A 625 -43.24 -3.87 -10.58
CA LEU A 625 -43.88 -4.92 -9.77
C LEU A 625 -44.86 -4.37 -8.73
N LYS A 626 -44.97 -3.04 -8.57
CA LYS A 626 -45.92 -2.44 -7.64
C LYS A 626 -47.37 -2.47 -8.14
N GLU A 627 -47.62 -2.72 -9.43
CA GLU A 627 -48.98 -2.82 -9.96
C GLU A 627 -49.63 -4.20 -9.74
N ASP A 628 -48.85 -5.28 -9.62
CA ASP A 628 -49.38 -6.64 -9.45
C ASP A 628 -49.68 -7.03 -7.98
N GLU A 629 -49.13 -6.32 -6.99
CA GLU A 629 -49.48 -6.51 -5.57
C GLU A 629 -50.80 -5.82 -5.19
N GLY A 630 -51.33 -4.94 -6.05
CA GLY A 630 -52.61 -4.25 -5.84
C GLY A 630 -53.85 -5.07 -6.20
N PHE A 631 -53.71 -6.13 -7.01
CA PHE A 631 -54.85 -6.93 -7.48
C PHE A 631 -55.10 -8.19 -6.64
N THR A 632 -54.11 -8.66 -5.88
CA THR A 632 -54.23 -9.87 -5.04
C THR A 632 -54.85 -9.59 -3.66
N THR A 633 -54.94 -8.34 -3.24
CA THR A 633 -55.54 -7.96 -1.94
C THR A 633 -57.06 -7.78 -1.96
N GLU A 634 -57.71 -7.64 -3.13
CA GLU A 634 -59.18 -7.54 -3.21
C GLU A 634 -59.90 -8.91 -3.31
N ILE A 635 -59.22 -9.97 -3.74
CA ILE A 635 -59.83 -11.31 -3.82
C ILE A 635 -59.78 -12.04 -2.47
N SER A 636 -58.77 -11.76 -1.62
CA SER A 636 -58.68 -12.37 -0.28
C SER A 636 -59.75 -11.86 0.70
N ASN A 637 -60.26 -10.63 0.52
CA ASN A 637 -61.23 -10.03 1.45
C ASN A 637 -62.70 -10.35 1.12
N LYS A 638 -62.97 -11.17 0.10
CA LYS A 638 -64.33 -11.56 -0.30
C LYS A 638 -64.68 -13.03 -0.08
N VAL A 639 -63.75 -13.83 0.45
CA VAL A 639 -63.96 -15.27 0.73
C VAL A 639 -64.17 -15.55 2.23
N GLU A 640 -63.94 -14.57 3.12
CA GLU A 640 -64.16 -14.73 4.57
C GLU A 640 -65.49 -14.12 5.09
N ALA A 641 -66.44 -13.83 4.19
CA ALA A 641 -67.78 -13.38 4.58
C ALA A 641 -68.86 -14.24 3.89
N ASN A 642 -69.01 -15.49 4.35
CA ASN A 642 -70.26 -16.26 4.31
C ASN A 642 -70.23 -17.41 5.32
#